data_AF-A0A3B8W4T7-F1
#
_entry.id   AF-A0A3B8W4T7-F1
#
_cell.length_a   1.000
_cell.length_b   1.000
_cell.length_c   1.000
_cell.angle_alpha   90.00
_cell.angle_beta   90.00
_cell.angle_gamma   90.00
#
_symmetry.space_group_name_H-M   'P 1'
#
loop_
_entity.id
_entity.type
_entity.pdbx_description
1 polymer ?
#
loop_
_entity_poly.entity_id
_entity_poly.type
_entity_poly.pdbx_seq_one_letter_code
_entity_poly.pdbx_strand_id
1 'polypeptide(L)'
;SGIYRSEDGGESWQRVSTDGRVFGRGSDFAELKVHPKNPDVVFSANVASYKSLDGGKTWFSFKGAPGGDDYHRIWINPANPDIMIFAADQGAVVTVNGGKSWGTWYNQPTAQLYHVSTDNQFPYWVYGGQQESGAIGVASRGPGGQISFRDWMGVGADEYAYVVADPKDANIIYGGRLTRFDKRTGQSQNVAPEALRSGKYRLLRTLPVLFHPADNTMLLFATNVLWKSHTGGNSWEVISPDLSRPNPEVPASVGDFRKEPTIPQRGVIYSVAGSKFSKDVIWAGTDDGRVHVTTDGGKNWREVTPEGLTSWDKISQIDAGQHDVNTAYISVNALRKDDLRPHIYKTTDGGRNWTRIVTGLPNEPVNVVREDPVQPGLLFAGTEKAVYFSADAGATWHPLRQNMPATSIRDLVIHERDLVVGTHGRSIWILDNFSPLRQLAQLNNREAKLFAPEKSVRVRFNIFSDTPQPPEEPAGQNPPDGAALDYYLPKAATRVQLEIRNAQGELVRSFSSADHSEQPDTAALAYPTYWFRQPETLSIKPGHHRFIWDLSYAPPRGAKRELSIAANYRNTATSPKGIFVPPGEYEVTLVVDGQSFKQKISVVMDPRVTASADDIGLQSSKSLQGYQLYHEVQSLREAIDGRLADAKVKWKKGQKEKWLALRGEGQPENPDVLYGAATETPLEKETLVGLQDKLLHVIALIQGADARPTQAVLDAVERLAKRTEEMKQRYQAIR
;
A
#
# COMPACT_ATOMS: atom_id res chain seq x y z
N SER A 1 23.65 -13.32 38.95
CA SER A 1 23.56 -13.88 37.59
C SER A 1 24.93 -14.35 37.11
N GLY A 2 25.00 -15.33 36.22
CA GLY A 2 26.26 -15.86 35.68
C GLY A 2 26.03 -17.06 34.77
N ILE A 3 27.06 -17.49 34.06
CA ILE A 3 27.04 -18.69 33.23
C ILE A 3 27.50 -19.87 34.08
N TYR A 4 26.72 -20.94 34.06
CA TYR A 4 27.01 -22.18 34.77
C TYR A 4 27.17 -23.31 33.77
N ARG A 5 28.12 -24.19 34.02
CA ARG A 5 28.40 -25.39 33.23
C ARG A 5 28.40 -26.59 34.15
N SER A 6 27.86 -27.69 33.66
CA SER A 6 27.94 -29.01 34.28
C SER A 6 28.66 -29.96 33.31
N GLU A 7 29.48 -30.85 33.85
CA GLU A 7 30.13 -31.94 33.10
C GLU A 7 29.50 -33.32 33.39
N ASP A 8 28.52 -33.37 34.28
CA ASP A 8 27.96 -34.60 34.87
C ASP A 8 26.44 -34.70 34.67
N GLY A 9 25.92 -34.08 33.61
CA GLY A 9 24.50 -34.14 33.27
C GLY A 9 23.59 -33.30 34.19
N GLY A 10 24.17 -32.40 34.98
CA GLY A 10 23.47 -31.45 35.84
C GLY A 10 23.45 -31.81 37.32
N GLU A 11 24.17 -32.87 37.74
CA GLU A 11 24.33 -33.24 39.15
C GLU A 11 25.12 -32.19 39.93
N SER A 12 26.17 -31.62 39.33
CA SER A 12 26.91 -30.49 39.86
C SER A 12 27.11 -29.39 38.82
N TRP A 13 27.15 -28.14 39.30
CA TRP A 13 27.28 -26.95 38.47
C TRP A 13 28.44 -26.09 38.94
N GLN A 14 29.32 -25.72 38.01
CA GLN A 14 30.35 -24.73 38.23
C GLN A 14 29.95 -23.42 37.54
N ARG A 15 30.05 -22.31 38.28
CA ARG A 15 29.96 -20.98 37.67
C ARG A 15 31.24 -20.72 36.87
N VAL A 16 31.14 -20.63 35.55
CA VAL A 16 32.29 -20.45 34.64
C VAL A 16 32.51 -19.00 34.24
N SER A 17 31.49 -18.14 34.37
CA SER A 17 31.66 -16.70 34.14
C SER A 17 30.71 -15.84 34.98
N THR A 18 31.19 -14.65 35.32
CA THR A 18 30.45 -13.60 36.01
C THR A 18 30.17 -12.40 35.12
N ASP A 19 30.48 -12.49 33.82
CA ASP A 19 30.30 -11.41 32.87
C ASP A 19 28.82 -11.01 32.75
N GLY A 20 28.49 -9.82 33.23
CA GLY A 20 27.13 -9.31 33.23
C GLY A 20 26.57 -9.06 31.83
N ARG A 21 27.43 -8.88 30.81
CA ARG A 21 27.01 -8.61 29.43
C ARG A 21 26.25 -9.77 28.79
N VAL A 22 26.58 -10.99 29.19
CA VAL A 22 25.99 -12.23 28.63
C VAL A 22 24.58 -12.47 29.17
N PHE A 23 24.25 -11.95 30.36
CA PHE A 23 22.92 -12.06 30.98
C PHE A 23 22.08 -10.80 30.81
N GLY A 24 22.64 -9.61 31.06
CA GLY A 24 22.00 -8.31 30.86
C GLY A 24 20.57 -8.22 31.41
N ARG A 25 19.59 -8.38 30.50
CA ARG A 25 18.14 -8.45 30.75
C ARG A 25 17.65 -9.90 30.73
N GLY A 26 17.95 -10.68 31.77
CA GLY A 26 17.74 -12.13 31.77
C GLY A 26 16.28 -12.62 31.69
N SER A 27 15.29 -11.75 31.87
CA SER A 27 13.88 -12.06 31.57
C SER A 27 13.59 -12.09 30.07
N ASP A 28 14.39 -11.37 29.29
CA ASP A 28 14.16 -11.11 27.86
C ASP A 28 15.09 -12.00 27.01
N PHE A 29 16.31 -12.26 27.51
CA PHE A 29 17.35 -13.05 26.84
C PHE A 29 17.89 -14.16 27.74
N ALA A 30 17.73 -15.41 27.34
CA ALA A 30 18.19 -16.58 28.11
C ALA A 30 18.84 -17.68 27.23
N GLU A 31 19.07 -17.42 25.95
CA GLU A 31 19.58 -18.43 25.01
C GLU A 31 21.11 -18.54 25.08
N LEU A 32 21.60 -19.74 25.39
CA LEU A 32 22.98 -20.17 25.15
C LEU A 32 23.01 -21.27 24.10
N LYS A 33 23.92 -21.17 23.13
CA LYS A 33 24.10 -22.19 22.09
C LYS A 33 25.52 -22.69 22.03
N VAL A 34 25.71 -23.99 22.17
CA VAL A 34 27.01 -24.65 22.01
C VAL A 34 27.23 -25.00 20.54
N HIS A 35 28.45 -24.80 20.05
CA HIS A 35 28.82 -25.18 18.69
C HIS A 35 28.82 -26.72 18.54
N PRO A 36 28.17 -27.27 17.50
CA PRO A 36 27.85 -28.69 17.41
C PRO A 36 29.06 -29.61 17.20
N LYS A 37 30.22 -29.07 16.82
CA LYS A 37 31.48 -29.83 16.63
C LYS A 37 32.62 -29.40 17.55
N ASN A 38 32.38 -28.44 18.44
CA ASN A 38 33.41 -27.94 19.36
C ASN A 38 32.75 -27.38 20.63
N PRO A 39 32.75 -28.12 21.75
CA PRO A 39 32.06 -27.72 22.96
C PRO A 39 32.65 -26.47 23.64
N ASP A 40 33.88 -26.06 23.30
CA ASP A 40 34.49 -24.83 23.84
C ASP A 40 33.95 -23.56 23.17
N VAL A 41 33.31 -23.70 22.00
CA VAL A 41 32.71 -22.56 21.32
C VAL A 41 31.25 -22.44 21.73
N VAL A 42 30.92 -21.35 22.43
CA VAL A 42 29.58 -21.08 22.95
C VAL A 42 29.13 -19.70 22.51
N PHE A 43 27.86 -19.55 22.18
CA PHE A 43 27.21 -18.31 21.81
C PHE A 43 26.13 -17.96 22.82
N SER A 44 25.88 -16.67 23.00
CA SER A 44 24.77 -16.15 23.81
C SER A 44 23.96 -15.18 23.00
N ALA A 45 22.63 -15.28 23.11
CA ALA A 45 21.73 -14.25 22.61
C ALA A 45 21.53 -13.18 23.69
N ASN A 46 21.56 -11.90 23.30
CA ASN A 46 21.33 -10.73 24.16
C ASN A 46 21.12 -9.50 23.25
N VAL A 47 21.08 -8.29 23.82
CA VAL A 47 21.06 -7.00 23.09
C VAL A 47 22.08 -6.98 21.94
N ALA A 48 23.28 -7.51 22.21
CA ALA A 48 24.20 -8.01 21.21
C ALA A 48 24.47 -9.49 21.49
N SER A 49 24.74 -10.27 20.45
CA SER A 49 25.17 -11.65 20.64
C SER A 49 26.66 -11.72 20.96
N TYR A 50 27.00 -12.59 21.92
CA TYR A 50 28.37 -12.82 22.37
C TYR A 50 28.84 -14.22 21.99
N LYS A 51 30.16 -14.36 21.82
CA LYS A 51 30.83 -15.64 21.55
C LYS A 51 31.97 -15.86 22.55
N SER A 52 32.10 -17.12 22.97
CA SER A 52 33.21 -17.65 23.76
C SER A 52 33.91 -18.74 22.95
N LEU A 53 35.22 -18.90 23.19
CA LEU A 53 36.07 -19.94 22.58
C LEU A 53 36.72 -20.85 23.63
N ASP A 54 36.37 -20.71 24.91
CA ASP A 54 37.00 -21.37 26.05
C ASP A 54 35.97 -21.99 27.02
N GLY A 55 34.81 -22.41 26.48
CA GLY A 55 33.75 -23.07 27.21
C GLY A 55 32.92 -22.11 28.08
N GLY A 56 32.82 -20.84 27.69
CA GLY A 56 32.01 -19.83 28.35
C GLY A 56 32.72 -19.03 29.44
N LYS A 57 34.06 -19.08 29.53
CA LYS A 57 34.84 -18.34 30.54
C LYS A 57 35.03 -16.88 30.12
N THR A 58 35.52 -16.66 28.90
CA THR A 58 35.70 -15.33 28.30
C THR A 58 34.78 -15.13 27.10
N TRP A 59 34.34 -13.88 26.90
CA TRP A 59 33.32 -13.50 25.91
C TRP A 59 33.70 -12.23 25.16
N PHE A 60 33.44 -12.21 23.86
CA PHE A 60 33.53 -11.03 23.00
C PHE A 60 32.23 -10.83 22.22
N SER A 61 31.95 -9.57 21.86
CA SER A 61 30.79 -9.22 21.03
C SER A 61 30.99 -9.82 19.64
N PHE A 62 30.03 -10.63 19.20
CA PHE A 62 30.11 -11.37 17.95
C PHE A 62 29.23 -10.75 16.86
N LYS A 63 28.03 -10.30 17.23
CA LYS A 63 27.09 -9.62 16.32
C LYS A 63 26.16 -8.70 17.12
N GLY A 64 25.93 -7.49 16.62
CA GLY A 64 24.96 -6.55 17.17
C GLY A 64 25.35 -5.11 16.90
N ALA A 65 24.58 -4.16 17.44
CA ALA A 65 24.85 -2.73 17.39
C ALA A 65 24.68 -2.11 18.79
N PRO A 66 25.27 -0.93 19.07
CA PRO A 66 25.13 -0.25 20.36
C PRO A 66 23.67 0.07 20.74
N GLY A 67 22.80 0.26 19.75
CA GLY A 67 21.37 0.52 19.94
C GLY A 67 20.53 -0.73 20.28
N GLY A 68 21.10 -1.93 20.13
CA GLY A 68 20.42 -3.20 20.34
C GLY A 68 19.70 -3.72 19.10
N ASP A 69 20.01 -4.96 18.69
CA ASP A 69 19.19 -5.72 17.75
C ASP A 69 18.28 -6.73 18.50
N ASP A 70 18.56 -6.96 19.79
CA ASP A 70 17.81 -7.84 20.69
C ASP A 70 17.66 -9.28 20.14
N TYR A 71 18.75 -10.06 20.24
CA TYR A 71 18.77 -11.45 19.78
C TYR A 71 18.10 -12.40 20.76
N HIS A 72 17.17 -13.20 20.28
CA HIS A 72 16.40 -14.14 21.10
C HIS A 72 16.69 -15.61 20.85
N ARG A 73 17.10 -15.99 19.63
CA ARG A 73 17.33 -17.41 19.27
C ARG A 73 18.53 -17.57 18.36
N ILE A 74 19.26 -18.67 18.57
CA ILE A 74 20.44 -19.04 17.79
C ILE A 74 20.28 -20.47 17.27
N TRP A 75 20.41 -20.62 15.96
CA TRP A 75 20.53 -21.91 15.30
C TRP A 75 21.87 -22.01 14.57
N ILE A 76 22.53 -23.16 14.70
CA ILE A 76 23.81 -23.47 14.08
C ILE A 76 23.63 -24.78 13.35
N ASN A 77 23.97 -24.82 12.06
CA ASN A 77 23.85 -26.03 11.27
C ASN A 77 24.85 -27.11 11.79
N PRO A 78 24.37 -28.29 12.20
CA PRO A 78 25.25 -29.32 12.76
C PRO A 78 26.21 -29.94 11.72
N ALA A 79 25.82 -29.98 10.44
CA ALA A 79 26.63 -30.51 9.37
C ALA A 79 27.69 -29.50 8.90
N ASN A 80 27.32 -28.22 8.82
CA ASN A 80 28.22 -27.13 8.45
C ASN A 80 28.05 -25.92 9.38
N PRO A 81 28.79 -25.86 10.50
CA PRO A 81 28.60 -24.83 11.52
C PRO A 81 28.90 -23.39 11.07
N ASP A 82 29.49 -23.18 9.90
CA ASP A 82 29.63 -21.84 9.31
C ASP A 82 28.28 -21.25 8.90
N ILE A 83 27.24 -22.08 8.77
CA ILE A 83 25.87 -21.67 8.52
C ILE A 83 25.14 -21.49 9.87
N MET A 84 24.79 -20.25 10.19
CA MET A 84 24.06 -19.91 11.42
C MET A 84 22.89 -18.96 11.12
N ILE A 85 21.84 -19.07 11.92
CA ILE A 85 20.66 -18.18 11.89
C ILE A 85 20.49 -17.58 13.28
N PHE A 86 20.49 -16.25 13.36
CA PHE A 86 20.23 -15.53 14.59
C PHE A 86 18.90 -14.77 14.41
N ALA A 87 17.95 -14.96 15.33
CA ALA A 87 16.70 -14.24 15.33
C ALA A 87 16.83 -13.00 16.24
N ALA A 88 16.76 -11.83 15.61
CA ALA A 88 16.66 -10.52 16.26
C ALA A 88 15.19 -10.07 16.26
N ASP A 89 14.87 -9.03 17.01
CA ASP A 89 13.51 -8.48 17.07
C ASP A 89 13.00 -7.99 15.70
N GLN A 90 13.89 -7.43 14.88
CA GLN A 90 13.55 -6.95 13.55
C GLN A 90 13.37 -8.10 12.53
N GLY A 91 13.96 -9.27 12.80
CA GLY A 91 13.89 -10.43 11.91
C GLY A 91 15.10 -11.36 12.01
N ALA A 92 15.14 -12.39 11.18
CA ALA A 92 16.25 -13.33 11.14
C ALA A 92 17.43 -12.79 10.29
N VAL A 93 18.65 -12.98 10.78
CA VAL A 93 19.89 -12.75 10.02
C VAL A 93 20.65 -14.06 9.87
N VAL A 94 21.25 -14.25 8.69
CA VAL A 94 21.90 -15.51 8.30
C VAL A 94 23.35 -15.28 7.95
N THR A 95 24.25 -16.12 8.47
CA THR A 95 25.63 -16.21 7.99
C THR A 95 25.87 -17.57 7.36
N VAL A 96 26.75 -17.62 6.36
CA VAL A 96 27.21 -18.86 5.70
C VAL A 96 28.73 -19.02 5.74
N ASN A 97 29.41 -18.20 6.54
CA ASN A 97 30.87 -18.13 6.64
C ASN A 97 31.36 -17.95 8.09
N GLY A 98 30.60 -18.48 9.05
CA GLY A 98 30.98 -18.50 10.46
C GLY A 98 30.87 -17.13 11.15
N GLY A 99 30.02 -16.24 10.62
CA GLY A 99 29.74 -14.92 11.16
C GLY A 99 30.67 -13.80 10.66
N LYS A 100 31.48 -14.05 9.62
CA LYS A 100 32.30 -13.00 8.99
C LYS A 100 31.44 -11.97 8.26
N SER A 101 30.33 -12.41 7.67
CA SER A 101 29.28 -11.55 7.14
C SER A 101 27.90 -12.13 7.42
N TRP A 102 26.89 -11.28 7.40
CA TRP A 102 25.50 -11.61 7.70
C TRP A 102 24.57 -11.03 6.64
N GLY A 103 23.51 -11.76 6.32
CA GLY A 103 22.38 -11.25 5.55
C GLY A 103 21.59 -10.19 6.31
N THR A 104 20.75 -9.46 5.58
CA THR A 104 19.90 -8.40 6.11
C THR A 104 18.58 -8.95 6.66
N TRP A 105 18.03 -8.31 7.69
CA TRP A 105 16.65 -8.55 8.15
C TRP A 105 15.62 -7.71 7.37
N TYR A 106 16.05 -6.72 6.56
CA TYR A 106 15.17 -5.90 5.71
C TYR A 106 14.42 -6.67 4.62
N ASN A 107 14.75 -7.95 4.41
CA ASN A 107 14.10 -8.83 3.43
C ASN A 107 12.85 -9.55 3.97
N GLN A 108 12.40 -9.23 5.19
CA GLN A 108 11.25 -9.84 5.84
C GLN A 108 10.22 -8.73 6.19
N PRO A 109 8.94 -8.85 5.78
CA PRO A 109 7.91 -7.85 6.08
C PRO A 109 7.33 -8.04 7.50
N THR A 110 8.19 -7.96 8.51
CA THR A 110 7.90 -8.23 9.93
C THR A 110 7.45 -7.00 10.73
N ALA A 111 7.31 -5.84 10.08
CA ALA A 111 6.95 -4.60 10.76
C ALA A 111 5.67 -4.75 11.60
N GLN A 112 5.75 -4.27 12.83
CA GLN A 112 4.66 -4.25 13.80
C GLN A 112 4.23 -2.81 14.06
N LEU A 113 3.08 -2.42 13.53
CA LEU A 113 2.57 -1.05 13.57
C LEU A 113 1.56 -0.91 14.70
N TYR A 114 1.78 0.03 15.62
CA TYR A 114 0.84 0.32 16.70
C TYR A 114 -0.36 1.13 16.22
N HIS A 115 -0.09 2.15 15.41
CA HIS A 115 -1.04 3.07 14.82
C HIS A 115 -0.60 3.41 13.41
N VAL A 116 -1.56 3.67 12.53
CA VAL A 116 -1.28 4.18 11.18
C VAL A 116 -2.07 5.46 10.93
N SER A 117 -1.49 6.36 10.14
CA SER A 117 -2.14 7.57 9.62
C SER A 117 -1.74 7.81 8.17
N THR A 118 -2.41 8.74 7.50
CA THR A 118 -2.06 9.17 6.15
C THR A 118 -1.95 10.69 6.06
N ASP A 119 -1.11 11.20 5.16
CA ASP A 119 -1.23 12.58 4.67
C ASP A 119 -2.20 12.68 3.48
N ASN A 120 -2.29 13.85 2.86
CA ASN A 120 -3.19 14.13 1.73
C ASN A 120 -2.45 14.53 0.43
N GLN A 121 -1.15 14.25 0.31
CA GLN A 121 -0.44 14.45 -0.97
C GLN A 121 -0.78 13.31 -1.95
N PHE A 122 -0.38 13.45 -3.23
CA PHE A 122 -0.51 12.39 -4.22
C PHE A 122 0.86 11.97 -4.78
N PRO A 123 1.24 10.69 -4.72
CA PRO A 123 0.59 9.65 -3.90
C PRO A 123 0.66 9.99 -2.40
N TYR A 124 -0.36 9.61 -1.64
CA TYR A 124 -0.36 9.83 -0.19
C TYR A 124 0.67 8.93 0.48
N TRP A 125 1.16 9.34 1.64
CA TRP A 125 2.04 8.54 2.46
C TRP A 125 1.31 7.98 3.66
N VAL A 126 1.70 6.78 4.06
CA VAL A 126 1.26 6.11 5.29
C VAL A 126 2.37 6.24 6.32
N TYR A 127 2.00 6.63 7.54
CA TYR A 127 2.93 6.78 8.67
C TYR A 127 2.54 5.87 9.82
N GLY A 128 3.52 5.43 10.61
CA GLY A 128 3.25 4.67 11.83
C GLY A 128 4.49 4.43 12.68
N GLY A 129 4.28 4.25 13.99
CA GLY A 129 5.30 3.74 14.90
C GLY A 129 5.51 2.25 14.68
N GLN A 130 6.73 1.84 14.32
CA GLN A 130 7.12 0.45 14.14
C GLN A 130 8.01 -0.03 15.31
N GLN A 131 7.59 -1.13 15.93
CA GLN A 131 8.34 -1.82 17.00
C GLN A 131 9.78 -2.14 16.56
N GLU A 132 10.75 -1.81 17.40
CA GLU A 132 12.18 -2.14 17.32
C GLU A 132 12.94 -1.57 16.11
N SER A 133 12.28 -0.72 15.30
CA SER A 133 12.88 -0.09 14.09
C SER A 133 12.57 1.41 13.96
N GLY A 134 11.84 2.00 14.91
CA GLY A 134 11.47 3.42 14.93
C GLY A 134 10.24 3.74 14.06
N ALA A 135 9.78 4.99 14.08
CA ALA A 135 8.64 5.39 13.24
C ALA A 135 9.02 5.51 11.76
N ILE A 136 8.10 5.08 10.89
CA ILE A 136 8.28 5.08 9.43
C ILE A 136 7.23 5.94 8.71
N GLY A 137 7.58 6.39 7.50
CA GLY A 137 6.66 6.89 6.49
C GLY A 137 6.95 6.20 5.16
N VAL A 138 5.91 5.77 4.44
CA VAL A 138 6.02 5.06 3.14
C VAL A 138 4.99 5.59 2.14
N ALA A 139 5.37 5.78 0.89
CA ALA A 139 4.44 6.18 -0.16
C ALA A 139 3.45 5.03 -0.50
N SER A 140 2.18 5.36 -0.73
CA SER A 140 1.16 4.41 -1.23
C SER A 140 1.42 3.91 -2.66
N ARG A 141 2.33 4.57 -3.38
CA ARG A 141 2.76 4.20 -4.74
C ARG A 141 4.17 4.72 -5.00
N GLY A 142 5.06 3.84 -5.45
CA GLY A 142 6.41 4.20 -5.91
C GLY A 142 6.43 4.57 -7.41
N PRO A 143 7.34 5.46 -7.85
CA PRO A 143 7.48 5.83 -9.26
C PRO A 143 8.09 4.74 -10.14
N GLY A 144 8.75 3.74 -9.53
CA GLY A 144 9.40 2.63 -10.23
C GLY A 144 8.51 1.42 -10.52
N GLY A 145 7.19 1.55 -10.53
CA GLY A 145 6.25 0.43 -10.75
C GLY A 145 6.03 -0.51 -9.56
N GLN A 146 6.71 -0.26 -8.44
CA GLN A 146 6.63 -1.01 -7.19
C GLN A 146 7.00 -0.11 -6.00
N ILE A 147 6.65 -0.52 -4.78
CA ILE A 147 7.03 0.15 -3.53
C ILE A 147 8.28 -0.55 -3.00
N SER A 148 9.42 0.14 -2.99
CA SER A 148 10.72 -0.44 -2.65
C SER A 148 11.36 0.27 -1.45
N PHE A 149 12.60 -0.12 -1.11
CA PHE A 149 13.40 0.59 -0.11
C PHE A 149 13.64 2.08 -0.46
N ARG A 150 13.41 2.49 -1.71
CA ARG A 150 13.51 3.89 -2.17
C ARG A 150 12.29 4.74 -1.76
N ASP A 151 11.21 4.11 -1.32
CA ASP A 151 9.89 4.73 -1.17
C ASP A 151 9.44 4.87 0.30
N TRP A 152 10.33 4.62 1.25
CA TRP A 152 10.09 4.82 2.69
C TRP A 152 11.24 5.56 3.37
N MET A 153 10.97 6.16 4.53
CA MET A 153 11.96 6.80 5.38
C MET A 153 11.58 6.72 6.86
N GLY A 154 12.56 6.90 7.74
CA GLY A 154 12.31 7.19 9.16
C GLY A 154 11.79 8.61 9.34
N VAL A 155 10.86 8.81 10.29
CA VAL A 155 10.16 10.10 10.48
C VAL A 155 10.35 10.74 11.87
N GLY A 156 11.45 10.42 12.55
CA GLY A 156 11.89 11.09 13.79
C GLY A 156 11.04 10.85 15.05
N ALA A 157 9.92 10.13 14.94
CA ALA A 157 9.10 9.69 16.06
C ALA A 157 9.58 8.33 16.62
N ASP A 158 9.15 8.00 17.84
CA ASP A 158 9.50 6.74 18.50
C ASP A 158 8.64 5.55 18.02
N GLU A 159 9.00 4.34 18.43
CA GLU A 159 8.44 3.07 17.92
C GLU A 159 6.98 2.80 18.32
N TYR A 160 6.49 3.32 19.44
CA TYR A 160 5.15 3.04 19.98
C TYR A 160 4.10 4.09 19.55
N ALA A 161 4.50 4.96 18.63
CA ALA A 161 3.89 6.26 18.39
C ALA A 161 2.59 6.22 17.59
N TYR A 162 1.69 7.15 17.93
CA TYR A 162 0.90 7.83 16.90
C TYR A 162 1.84 8.74 16.12
N VAL A 163 1.70 8.72 14.79
CA VAL A 163 2.46 9.57 13.88
C VAL A 163 1.47 10.24 12.96
N VAL A 164 1.53 11.56 12.80
CA VAL A 164 0.60 12.33 11.96
C VAL A 164 1.35 13.40 11.18
N ALA A 165 0.97 13.60 9.92
CA ALA A 165 1.47 14.72 9.12
C ALA A 165 0.66 15.99 9.41
N ASP A 166 1.31 17.14 9.29
CA ASP A 166 0.62 18.43 9.28
C ASP A 166 -0.27 18.51 8.03
N PRO A 167 -1.58 18.75 8.18
CA PRO A 167 -2.51 18.80 7.06
C PRO A 167 -2.25 19.96 6.09
N LYS A 168 -1.49 20.99 6.51
CA LYS A 168 -1.10 22.13 5.67
C LYS A 168 0.27 21.94 5.02
N ASP A 169 1.11 21.09 5.59
CA ASP A 169 2.44 20.79 5.05
C ASP A 169 2.82 19.34 5.32
N ALA A 170 2.61 18.48 4.33
CA ALA A 170 2.91 17.05 4.42
C ALA A 170 4.39 16.73 4.70
N ASN A 171 5.30 17.71 4.68
CA ASN A 171 6.70 17.54 5.07
C ASN A 171 6.94 17.66 6.57
N ILE A 172 5.97 18.18 7.33
CA ILE A 172 6.07 18.31 8.79
C ILE A 172 5.30 17.16 9.43
N ILE A 173 6.01 16.34 10.20
CA ILE A 173 5.46 15.14 10.85
C ILE A 173 5.56 15.30 12.36
N TYR A 174 4.54 14.86 13.09
CA TYR A 174 4.48 14.84 14.54
C TYR A 174 4.33 13.40 15.04
N GLY A 175 5.01 13.02 16.12
CA GLY A 175 4.77 11.70 16.71
C GLY A 175 5.53 11.38 17.99
N GLY A 176 5.22 10.20 18.54
CA GLY A 176 5.84 9.64 19.75
C GLY A 176 5.56 10.48 20.98
N ARG A 177 6.58 10.73 21.81
CA ARG A 177 6.53 11.71 22.91
C ARG A 177 6.61 13.18 22.42
N LEU A 178 5.92 13.48 21.32
CA LEU A 178 5.89 14.74 20.58
C LEU A 178 7.23 15.26 20.08
N THR A 179 7.74 14.58 19.06
CA THR A 179 8.76 15.11 18.17
C THR A 179 8.11 15.67 16.91
N ARG A 180 8.51 16.87 16.50
CA ARG A 180 8.25 17.46 15.18
C ARG A 180 9.44 17.16 14.27
N PHE A 181 9.20 16.57 13.11
CA PHE A 181 10.21 16.20 12.10
C PHE A 181 9.93 16.93 10.78
N ASP A 182 10.98 17.42 10.12
CA ASP A 182 10.90 18.03 8.79
C ASP A 182 11.56 17.13 7.74
N LYS A 183 10.76 16.54 6.84
CA LYS A 183 11.23 15.64 5.78
C LYS A 183 12.23 16.30 4.83
N ARG A 184 12.23 17.63 4.70
CA ARG A 184 13.12 18.35 3.79
C ARG A 184 14.55 18.42 4.31
N THR A 185 14.71 18.56 5.63
CA THR A 185 16.01 18.75 6.27
C THR A 185 16.47 17.52 7.05
N GLY A 186 15.56 16.59 7.33
CA GLY A 186 15.82 15.42 8.18
C GLY A 186 15.99 15.76 9.66
N GLN A 187 15.57 16.95 10.10
CA GLN A 187 15.76 17.41 11.48
C GLN A 187 14.53 17.17 12.34
N SER A 188 14.78 16.84 13.62
CA SER A 188 13.78 16.62 14.65
C SER A 188 13.89 17.66 15.78
N GLN A 189 12.75 18.08 16.31
CA GLN A 189 12.65 18.94 17.48
C GLN A 189 11.61 18.37 18.45
N ASN A 190 11.96 18.21 19.73
CA ASN A 190 10.94 17.87 20.74
C ASN A 190 10.06 19.10 21.00
N VAL A 191 8.75 18.91 20.93
CA VAL A 191 7.73 19.96 21.11
C VAL A 191 6.68 19.54 22.16
N ALA A 192 7.06 18.67 23.09
CA ALA A 192 6.17 18.24 24.16
C ALA A 192 5.80 19.41 25.10
N PRO A 193 4.61 19.38 25.75
CA PRO A 193 4.18 20.45 26.64
C PRO A 193 5.11 20.70 27.83
N GLU A 194 5.84 19.68 28.29
CA GLU A 194 6.80 19.76 29.39
C GLU A 194 8.19 19.36 28.91
N ALA A 195 9.08 20.34 28.73
CA ALA A 195 10.50 20.09 28.47
C ALA A 195 11.21 19.43 29.69
N LEU A 196 10.76 19.78 30.89
CA LEU A 196 11.13 19.13 32.15
C LEU A 196 9.87 18.61 32.82
N ARG A 197 9.80 17.30 33.03
CA ARG A 197 8.59 16.65 33.58
C ARG A 197 8.33 17.10 35.01
N SER A 198 7.13 17.61 35.27
CA SER A 198 6.68 17.95 36.62
C SER A 198 6.27 16.73 37.46
N GLY A 199 6.00 15.60 36.81
CA GLY A 199 5.39 14.42 37.43
C GLY A 199 3.86 14.49 37.55
N LYS A 200 3.25 15.64 37.26
CA LYS A 200 1.79 15.83 37.28
C LYS A 200 1.08 15.08 36.15
N TYR A 201 1.72 15.00 34.98
CA TYR A 201 1.14 14.39 33.79
C TYR A 201 1.74 13.01 33.52
N ARG A 202 0.86 12.01 33.50
CA ARG A 202 1.21 10.61 33.29
C ARG A 202 1.27 10.31 31.80
N LEU A 203 2.27 9.53 31.43
CA LEU A 203 2.56 9.14 30.05
C LEU A 203 2.63 7.61 29.99
N LEU A 204 2.16 7.03 28.89
CA LEU A 204 2.46 5.67 28.47
C LEU A 204 3.35 5.68 27.23
N ARG A 205 3.65 4.49 26.70
CA ARG A 205 4.43 4.31 25.47
C ARG A 205 3.67 4.85 24.25
N THR A 206 2.38 4.57 24.16
CA THR A 206 1.52 5.01 23.06
C THR A 206 0.65 6.17 23.53
N LEU A 207 0.82 7.33 22.90
CA LEU A 207 0.18 8.60 23.27
C LEU A 207 -0.50 9.18 22.04
N PRO A 208 -1.82 9.45 22.07
CA PRO A 208 -2.52 10.06 20.96
C PRO A 208 -1.95 11.44 20.59
N VAL A 209 -1.65 11.61 19.31
CA VAL A 209 -1.46 12.91 18.67
C VAL A 209 -2.24 12.93 17.36
N LEU A 210 -2.99 14.00 17.12
CA LEU A 210 -3.79 14.17 15.91
C LEU A 210 -4.10 15.65 15.66
N PHE A 211 -4.35 16.01 14.40
CA PHE A 211 -4.99 17.27 14.07
C PHE A 211 -6.51 17.13 14.14
N HIS A 212 -7.19 18.16 14.63
CA HIS A 212 -8.65 18.17 14.69
C HIS A 212 -9.25 18.24 13.27
N PRO A 213 -10.18 17.35 12.87
CA PRO A 213 -10.67 17.32 11.48
C PRO A 213 -11.47 18.56 11.06
N ALA A 214 -12.17 19.22 12.00
CA ALA A 214 -12.83 20.51 11.75
C ALA A 214 -11.92 21.76 11.91
N ASP A 215 -10.67 21.60 12.34
CA ASP A 215 -9.69 22.70 12.49
C ASP A 215 -8.28 22.19 12.23
N ASN A 216 -7.82 22.36 10.99
CA ASN A 216 -6.52 21.90 10.52
C ASN A 216 -5.31 22.64 11.13
N THR A 217 -5.51 23.56 12.07
CA THR A 217 -4.43 24.16 12.87
C THR A 217 -4.36 23.61 14.29
N MET A 218 -5.40 22.92 14.75
CA MET A 218 -5.52 22.46 16.12
C MET A 218 -4.86 21.09 16.27
N LEU A 219 -3.63 21.10 16.79
CA LEU A 219 -2.93 19.89 17.19
C LEU A 219 -3.37 19.48 18.58
N LEU A 220 -3.84 18.25 18.72
CA LEU A 220 -4.23 17.62 19.98
C LEU A 220 -3.18 16.60 20.39
N PHE A 221 -2.86 16.57 21.68
CA PHE A 221 -1.98 15.57 22.27
C PHE A 221 -2.52 15.09 23.61
N ALA A 222 -2.52 13.79 23.85
CA ALA A 222 -3.12 13.21 25.04
C ALA A 222 -2.10 12.60 26.00
N THR A 223 -2.33 12.89 27.28
CA THR A 223 -1.68 12.31 28.45
C THR A 223 -2.80 11.79 29.36
N ASN A 224 -2.70 11.86 30.69
CA ASN A 224 -3.91 11.79 31.53
C ASN A 224 -4.85 13.00 31.33
N VAL A 225 -4.35 14.11 30.77
CA VAL A 225 -5.14 15.25 30.27
C VAL A 225 -4.94 15.42 28.77
N LEU A 226 -5.91 16.05 28.11
CA LEU A 226 -5.85 16.51 26.73
C LEU A 226 -5.23 17.92 26.63
N TRP A 227 -4.26 18.04 25.73
CA TRP A 227 -3.56 19.28 25.38
C TRP A 227 -3.96 19.74 23.98
N LYS A 228 -3.93 21.05 23.76
CA LYS A 228 -4.24 21.70 22.49
C LYS A 228 -3.14 22.70 22.12
N SER A 229 -2.73 22.73 20.86
CA SER A 229 -1.81 23.74 20.30
C SER A 229 -2.31 24.23 18.94
N HIS A 230 -2.16 25.54 18.69
CA HIS A 230 -2.33 26.14 17.36
C HIS A 230 -1.00 26.63 16.77
N THR A 231 0.12 26.35 17.44
CA THR A 231 1.45 26.87 17.10
C THR A 231 2.40 25.74 16.72
N GLY A 232 1.87 24.60 16.28
CA GLY A 232 2.67 23.42 15.92
C GLY A 232 3.53 22.89 17.07
N GLY A 233 3.07 23.02 18.32
CA GLY A 233 3.76 22.52 19.51
C GLY A 233 4.69 23.52 20.22
N ASN A 234 4.82 24.76 19.72
CA ASN A 234 5.58 25.81 20.42
C ASN A 234 4.95 26.23 21.77
N SER A 235 3.63 26.20 21.89
CA SER A 235 2.90 26.38 23.16
C SER A 235 1.67 25.48 23.21
N TRP A 236 1.25 25.14 24.44
CA TRP A 236 0.16 24.20 24.70
C TRP A 236 -0.80 24.72 25.77
N GLU A 237 -2.08 24.45 25.59
CA GLU A 237 -3.16 24.68 26.54
C GLU A 237 -3.71 23.34 27.04
N VAL A 238 -3.94 23.19 28.35
CA VAL A 238 -4.67 22.04 28.91
C VAL A 238 -6.17 22.30 28.75
N ILE A 239 -6.88 21.40 28.08
CA ILE A 239 -8.31 21.54 27.76
C ILE A 239 -9.17 20.42 28.36
N SER A 240 -8.70 19.80 29.43
CA SER A 240 -9.48 18.80 30.19
C SER A 240 -8.90 18.59 31.59
N PRO A 241 -9.71 18.11 32.56
CA PRO A 241 -9.17 17.53 33.79
C PRO A 241 -8.52 16.17 33.51
N ASP A 242 -8.01 15.50 34.55
CA ASP A 242 -7.62 14.10 34.45
C ASP A 242 -8.85 13.24 34.17
N LEU A 243 -8.91 12.63 32.98
CA LEU A 243 -10.07 11.84 32.54
C LEU A 243 -9.99 10.36 32.96
N SER A 244 -8.89 9.92 33.57
CA SER A 244 -8.73 8.54 34.03
C SER A 244 -9.36 8.29 35.40
N ARG A 245 -9.40 7.03 35.84
CA ARG A 245 -9.88 6.65 37.17
C ARG A 245 -8.80 6.97 38.22
N PRO A 246 -9.15 7.62 39.35
CA PRO A 246 -8.20 7.84 40.44
C PRO A 246 -7.65 6.54 41.04
N ASN A 247 -8.52 5.54 41.20
CA ASN A 247 -8.19 4.24 41.80
C ASN A 247 -8.79 3.11 40.93
N PRO A 248 -8.12 2.71 39.84
CA PRO A 248 -8.57 1.58 39.03
C PRO A 248 -8.55 0.28 39.85
N GLU A 249 -9.62 -0.51 39.78
CA GLU A 249 -9.66 -1.84 40.40
C GLU A 249 -8.59 -2.74 39.77
N VAL A 250 -7.92 -3.56 40.59
CA VAL A 250 -7.03 -4.61 40.10
C VAL A 250 -7.86 -5.83 39.68
N PRO A 251 -7.81 -6.26 38.39
CA PRO A 251 -8.69 -7.28 37.86
C PRO A 251 -8.36 -8.65 38.46
N ALA A 252 -9.35 -9.53 38.57
CA ALA A 252 -9.15 -10.87 39.12
C ALA A 252 -8.14 -11.72 38.33
N SER A 253 -7.93 -11.43 37.04
CA SER A 253 -7.00 -12.13 36.14
C SER A 253 -5.54 -12.08 36.60
N VAL A 254 -5.13 -11.08 37.39
CA VAL A 254 -3.73 -11.03 37.88
C VAL A 254 -3.47 -11.97 39.07
N GLY A 255 -4.49 -12.71 39.54
CA GLY A 255 -4.34 -13.77 40.54
C GLY A 255 -3.71 -13.28 41.84
N ASP A 256 -2.66 -13.98 42.29
CA ASP A 256 -1.99 -13.72 43.56
C ASP A 256 -1.34 -12.32 43.66
N PHE A 257 -1.07 -11.67 42.52
CA PHE A 257 -0.54 -10.30 42.46
C PHE A 257 -1.57 -9.23 42.84
N ARG A 258 -2.82 -9.60 43.11
CA ARG A 258 -3.88 -8.66 43.52
C ARG A 258 -3.65 -8.05 44.91
N LYS A 259 -2.82 -8.69 45.75
CA LYS A 259 -2.56 -8.31 47.15
C LYS A 259 -1.39 -7.31 47.33
N GLU A 260 -0.84 -6.79 46.23
CA GLU A 260 0.21 -5.77 46.24
C GLU A 260 -0.25 -4.46 46.93
N PRO A 261 0.66 -3.66 47.52
CA PRO A 261 0.34 -2.40 48.20
C PRO A 261 -0.30 -1.36 47.27
N THR A 262 -0.81 -0.27 47.84
CA THR A 262 -1.38 0.90 47.12
C THR A 262 -0.58 1.23 45.86
N ILE A 263 -1.17 0.90 44.71
CA ILE A 263 -0.57 1.15 43.40
C ILE A 263 -0.74 2.66 43.11
N PRO A 264 0.31 3.38 42.69
CA PRO A 264 0.18 4.76 42.24
C PRO A 264 -0.92 4.88 41.17
N GLN A 265 -1.66 6.00 41.14
CA GLN A 265 -2.70 6.22 40.13
C GLN A 265 -2.15 5.90 38.74
N ARG A 266 -2.83 5.00 38.04
CA ARG A 266 -2.57 4.62 36.65
C ARG A 266 -3.64 5.23 35.75
N GLY A 267 -3.52 5.00 34.45
CA GLY A 267 -4.50 5.46 33.48
C GLY A 267 -4.09 6.75 32.78
N VAL A 268 -4.29 6.77 31.47
CA VAL A 268 -4.14 7.93 30.57
C VAL A 268 -5.27 7.94 29.54
N ILE A 269 -5.44 9.06 28.86
CA ILE A 269 -6.23 9.13 27.62
C ILE A 269 -5.44 8.36 26.55
N TYR A 270 -6.03 7.28 26.04
CA TYR A 270 -5.42 6.34 25.11
C TYR A 270 -5.95 6.48 23.68
N SER A 271 -7.12 7.09 23.52
CA SER A 271 -7.75 7.35 22.22
C SER A 271 -8.45 8.71 22.23
N VAL A 272 -8.32 9.48 21.15
CA VAL A 272 -8.96 10.79 20.99
C VAL A 272 -9.57 10.87 19.59
N ALA A 273 -10.77 11.43 19.47
CA ALA A 273 -11.41 11.69 18.18
C ALA A 273 -12.11 13.05 18.19
N GLY A 274 -11.80 13.91 17.22
CA GLY A 274 -12.51 15.17 17.00
C GLY A 274 -13.64 15.01 15.98
N SER A 275 -14.72 15.77 16.12
CA SER A 275 -15.80 15.76 15.12
C SER A 275 -15.40 16.55 13.88
N LYS A 276 -15.72 16.07 12.68
CA LYS A 276 -15.55 16.87 11.45
C LYS A 276 -16.61 17.96 11.28
N PHE A 277 -17.69 17.91 12.05
CA PHE A 277 -18.80 18.87 11.97
C PHE A 277 -18.64 20.06 12.92
N SER A 278 -17.88 19.90 14.01
CA SER A 278 -17.65 20.96 14.98
C SER A 278 -16.31 20.76 15.69
N LYS A 279 -15.50 21.83 15.75
CA LYS A 279 -14.26 21.88 16.52
C LYS A 279 -14.46 21.81 18.03
N ASP A 280 -15.69 22.05 18.49
CA ASP A 280 -16.02 22.06 19.91
C ASP A 280 -16.35 20.65 20.44
N VAL A 281 -16.56 19.68 19.53
CA VAL A 281 -16.91 18.30 19.89
C VAL A 281 -15.71 17.39 19.82
N ILE A 282 -15.22 16.96 20.99
CA ILE A 282 -14.06 16.07 21.13
C ILE A 282 -14.42 14.91 22.04
N TRP A 283 -14.08 13.70 21.61
CA TRP A 283 -14.22 12.46 22.36
C TRP A 283 -12.86 12.00 22.88
N ALA A 284 -12.84 11.48 24.10
CA ALA A 284 -11.65 10.93 24.73
C ALA A 284 -11.96 9.59 25.42
N GLY A 285 -11.09 8.61 25.22
CA GLY A 285 -11.18 7.27 25.81
C GLY A 285 -9.90 6.93 26.54
N THR A 286 -10.01 6.26 27.68
CA THR A 286 -8.86 5.94 28.54
C THR A 286 -8.50 4.45 28.50
N ASP A 287 -7.25 4.13 28.83
CA ASP A 287 -6.81 2.73 28.91
C ASP A 287 -7.34 1.97 30.14
N ASP A 288 -8.01 2.68 31.05
CA ASP A 288 -8.76 2.14 32.18
C ASP A 288 -10.29 2.20 32.01
N GLY A 289 -10.77 2.40 30.77
CA GLY A 289 -12.14 2.11 30.37
C GLY A 289 -13.18 3.19 30.65
N ARG A 290 -12.78 4.47 30.62
CA ARG A 290 -13.73 5.59 30.62
C ARG A 290 -13.83 6.24 29.25
N VAL A 291 -15.03 6.72 28.92
CA VAL A 291 -15.30 7.50 27.72
C VAL A 291 -15.86 8.87 28.14
N HIS A 292 -15.34 9.94 27.55
CA HIS A 292 -15.80 11.30 27.79
C HIS A 292 -16.04 12.03 26.48
N VAL A 293 -16.94 13.02 26.53
CA VAL A 293 -17.19 13.96 25.44
C VAL A 293 -17.26 15.38 25.97
N THR A 294 -16.66 16.31 25.24
CA THR A 294 -16.90 17.76 25.35
C THR A 294 -17.65 18.24 24.12
N THR A 295 -18.47 19.28 24.28
CA THR A 295 -19.17 19.96 23.19
C THR A 295 -18.96 21.48 23.21
N ASP A 296 -17.95 21.94 23.95
CA ASP A 296 -17.63 23.36 24.13
C ASP A 296 -16.11 23.63 24.04
N GLY A 297 -15.40 22.78 23.30
CA GLY A 297 -13.97 22.93 23.01
C GLY A 297 -13.06 22.58 24.20
N GLY A 298 -13.55 21.74 25.11
CA GLY A 298 -12.80 21.24 26.27
C GLY A 298 -13.00 22.02 27.57
N LYS A 299 -13.95 22.97 27.61
CA LYS A 299 -14.22 23.72 28.85
C LYS A 299 -14.94 22.82 29.87
N ASN A 300 -15.88 22.01 29.40
CA ASN A 300 -16.60 21.02 30.21
C ASN A 300 -16.56 19.65 29.54
N TRP A 301 -16.42 18.60 30.36
CA TRP A 301 -16.39 17.20 29.92
C TRP A 301 -17.46 16.38 30.64
N ARG A 302 -18.21 15.59 29.87
CA ARG A 302 -19.20 14.62 30.40
C ARG A 302 -18.65 13.21 30.27
N GLU A 303 -18.62 12.46 31.37
CA GLU A 303 -18.40 11.01 31.33
C GLU A 303 -19.63 10.33 30.71
N VAL A 304 -19.41 9.56 29.65
CA VAL A 304 -20.40 8.90 28.79
C VAL A 304 -20.04 7.44 28.56
N THR A 305 -19.39 6.81 29.55
CA THR A 305 -18.94 5.42 29.48
C THR A 305 -20.13 4.46 29.27
N PRO A 306 -20.09 3.54 28.29
CA PRO A 306 -21.12 2.50 28.14
C PRO A 306 -21.31 1.68 29.44
N GLU A 307 -22.55 1.28 29.71
CA GLU A 307 -22.86 0.44 30.86
C GLU A 307 -22.12 -0.90 30.80
N GLY A 308 -21.59 -1.34 31.95
CA GLY A 308 -20.87 -2.60 32.09
C GLY A 308 -19.37 -2.54 31.83
N LEU A 309 -18.83 -1.42 31.32
CA LEU A 309 -17.38 -1.26 31.23
C LEU A 309 -16.76 -0.95 32.59
N THR A 310 -15.70 -1.69 32.93
CA THR A 310 -14.97 -1.61 34.19
C THR A 310 -13.57 -1.07 33.98
N SER A 311 -12.79 -0.98 35.06
CA SER A 311 -11.35 -0.75 34.91
C SER A 311 -10.70 -1.82 34.03
N TRP A 312 -9.65 -1.43 33.30
CA TRP A 312 -8.90 -2.25 32.34
C TRP A 312 -9.62 -2.64 31.04
N ASP A 313 -10.87 -2.18 30.83
CA ASP A 313 -11.52 -2.20 29.52
C ASP A 313 -10.95 -1.10 28.63
N LYS A 314 -9.72 -1.31 28.13
CA LYS A 314 -9.00 -0.30 27.35
C LYS A 314 -9.84 0.13 26.16
N ILE A 315 -10.20 1.43 26.11
CA ILE A 315 -10.80 2.03 24.92
C ILE A 315 -9.69 2.09 23.87
N SER A 316 -9.69 1.12 22.95
CA SER A 316 -8.58 0.92 22.02
C SER A 316 -8.60 1.93 20.90
N GLN A 317 -9.80 2.28 20.40
CA GLN A 317 -10.04 3.43 19.54
C GLN A 317 -11.45 3.98 19.64
N ILE A 318 -11.57 5.28 19.34
CA ILE A 318 -12.82 6.01 19.12
C ILE A 318 -12.81 6.52 17.68
N ASP A 319 -13.95 6.42 17.01
CA ASP A 319 -14.23 7.13 15.76
C ASP A 319 -15.44 8.04 15.97
N ALA A 320 -15.24 9.34 15.79
CA ALA A 320 -16.33 10.31 15.82
C ALA A 320 -17.14 10.15 14.53
N GLY A 321 -18.47 10.21 14.65
CA GLY A 321 -19.40 9.96 13.54
C GLY A 321 -19.04 10.77 12.31
N GLN A 322 -19.06 10.10 11.16
CA GLN A 322 -18.76 10.68 9.87
C GLN A 322 -20.00 11.26 9.19
N HIS A 323 -21.20 11.01 9.71
CA HIS A 323 -22.45 11.48 9.11
C HIS A 323 -23.32 12.29 10.07
N ASP A 324 -23.03 12.23 11.36
CA ASP A 324 -23.78 12.92 12.41
C ASP A 324 -22.87 13.26 13.60
N VAL A 325 -23.01 14.47 14.14
CA VAL A 325 -22.16 15.01 15.21
C VAL A 325 -22.35 14.30 16.57
N ASN A 326 -23.51 13.69 16.79
CA ASN A 326 -23.86 12.96 18.02
C ASN A 326 -23.52 11.47 17.93
N THR A 327 -23.07 11.00 16.77
CA THR A 327 -22.68 9.62 16.55
C THR A 327 -21.23 9.40 16.94
N ALA A 328 -20.94 8.26 17.56
CA ALA A 328 -19.58 7.79 17.79
C ALA A 328 -19.55 6.26 17.86
N TYR A 329 -18.42 5.70 17.45
CA TYR A 329 -18.13 4.28 17.55
C TYR A 329 -16.89 4.08 18.41
N ILE A 330 -16.91 3.09 19.29
CA ILE A 330 -15.75 2.75 20.11
C ILE A 330 -15.44 1.26 19.99
N SER A 331 -14.16 0.94 20.00
CA SER A 331 -13.64 -0.42 20.17
C SER A 331 -13.02 -0.54 21.55
N VAL A 332 -13.25 -1.67 22.21
CA VAL A 332 -12.77 -1.95 23.56
C VAL A 332 -11.97 -3.25 23.53
N ASN A 333 -10.73 -3.19 24.00
CA ASN A 333 -9.86 -4.36 24.11
C ASN A 333 -9.68 -4.74 25.58
N ALA A 334 -10.35 -5.82 25.98
CA ALA A 334 -10.36 -6.35 27.34
C ALA A 334 -9.41 -7.54 27.53
N LEU A 335 -8.47 -7.78 26.60
CA LEU A 335 -7.56 -8.93 26.61
C LEU A 335 -6.75 -9.04 27.90
N ARG A 336 -6.40 -7.90 28.53
CA ARG A 336 -5.65 -7.86 29.81
C ARG A 336 -6.44 -8.42 31.00
N LYS A 337 -7.74 -8.61 30.85
CA LYS A 337 -8.64 -9.25 31.84
C LYS A 337 -8.94 -10.72 31.50
N ASP A 338 -8.22 -11.31 30.56
CA ASP A 338 -8.53 -12.62 29.96
C ASP A 338 -9.92 -12.67 29.27
N ASP A 339 -10.46 -11.50 28.87
CA ASP A 339 -11.69 -11.43 28.07
C ASP A 339 -11.34 -11.33 26.58
N LEU A 340 -11.59 -12.43 25.87
CA LEU A 340 -11.36 -12.55 24.43
C LEU A 340 -12.56 -12.13 23.58
N ARG A 341 -13.68 -11.71 24.18
CA ARG A 341 -14.90 -11.39 23.41
C ARG A 341 -14.73 -10.07 22.64
N PRO A 342 -15.39 -9.93 21.47
CA PRO A 342 -15.40 -8.68 20.74
C PRO A 342 -16.25 -7.64 21.47
N HIS A 343 -15.78 -6.40 21.50
CA HIS A 343 -16.51 -5.28 22.11
C HIS A 343 -16.42 -4.06 21.20
N ILE A 344 -17.54 -3.77 20.51
CA ILE A 344 -17.76 -2.55 19.73
C ILE A 344 -19.07 -1.95 20.20
N TYR A 345 -19.06 -0.64 20.49
CA TYR A 345 -20.26 0.10 20.88
C TYR A 345 -20.50 1.27 19.93
N LYS A 346 -21.77 1.55 19.67
CA LYS A 346 -22.25 2.69 18.89
C LYS A 346 -23.17 3.55 19.75
N THR A 347 -23.03 4.87 19.63
CA THR A 347 -24.00 5.86 20.10
C THR A 347 -24.45 6.74 18.94
N THR A 348 -25.66 7.31 19.03
CA THR A 348 -26.20 8.30 18.09
C THR A 348 -26.80 9.51 18.81
N ASP A 349 -26.57 9.64 20.12
CA ASP A 349 -27.19 10.66 20.99
C ASP A 349 -26.17 11.39 21.88
N GLY A 350 -24.91 11.41 21.45
CA GLY A 350 -23.81 12.03 22.17
C GLY A 350 -23.35 11.21 23.36
N GLY A 351 -23.49 9.88 23.31
CA GLY A 351 -23.01 8.95 24.33
C GLY A 351 -23.95 8.81 25.52
N ARG A 352 -25.21 9.26 25.41
CA ARG A 352 -26.20 9.04 26.48
C ARG A 352 -26.61 7.56 26.51
N ASN A 353 -26.75 6.95 25.34
CA ASN A 353 -27.02 5.53 25.19
C ASN A 353 -26.00 4.88 24.25
N TRP A 354 -25.66 3.62 24.53
CA TRP A 354 -24.73 2.81 23.73
C TRP A 354 -25.35 1.46 23.38
N THR A 355 -25.19 1.06 22.12
CA THR A 355 -25.58 -0.26 21.62
C THR A 355 -24.34 -1.06 21.29
N ARG A 356 -24.23 -2.28 21.82
CA ARG A 356 -23.15 -3.22 21.47
C ARG A 356 -23.44 -3.86 20.11
N ILE A 357 -22.53 -3.69 19.16
CA ILE A 357 -22.71 -4.03 17.74
C ILE A 357 -21.65 -5.04 17.27
N VAL A 358 -21.79 -6.31 17.69
CA VAL A 358 -20.73 -7.34 17.50
C VAL A 358 -21.23 -8.62 16.80
N THR A 359 -22.50 -8.64 16.37
CA THR A 359 -23.09 -9.81 15.70
C THR A 359 -22.32 -10.14 14.42
N GLY A 360 -21.92 -11.40 14.24
CA GLY A 360 -21.13 -11.86 13.09
C GLY A 360 -19.60 -11.82 13.29
N LEU A 361 -19.10 -11.16 14.35
CA LEU A 361 -17.69 -11.22 14.71
C LEU A 361 -17.36 -12.52 15.48
N PRO A 362 -16.14 -13.07 15.33
CA PRO A 362 -15.68 -14.19 16.14
C PRO A 362 -15.42 -13.78 17.59
N ASN A 363 -15.22 -14.77 18.47
CA ASN A 363 -14.81 -14.55 19.86
C ASN A 363 -13.34 -14.10 19.95
N GLU A 364 -13.06 -12.89 19.48
CA GLU A 364 -11.71 -12.30 19.42
C GLU A 364 -11.75 -10.81 19.82
N PRO A 365 -10.68 -10.28 20.45
CA PRO A 365 -10.57 -8.86 20.74
C PRO A 365 -10.65 -7.99 19.48
N VAL A 366 -11.26 -6.82 19.64
CA VAL A 366 -11.31 -5.77 18.61
C VAL A 366 -10.37 -4.64 19.01
N ASN A 367 -9.55 -4.17 18.08
CA ASN A 367 -8.59 -3.08 18.31
C ASN A 367 -9.06 -1.74 17.74
N VAL A 368 -9.85 -1.78 16.66
CA VAL A 368 -10.24 -0.56 15.92
C VAL A 368 -11.59 -0.75 15.23
N VAL A 369 -12.36 0.34 15.17
CA VAL A 369 -13.58 0.49 14.38
C VAL A 369 -13.53 1.83 13.65
N ARG A 370 -13.98 1.87 12.38
CA ARG A 370 -14.06 3.07 11.54
C ARG A 370 -15.36 3.09 10.75
N GLU A 371 -15.98 4.25 10.63
CA GLU A 371 -17.10 4.53 9.74
C GLU A 371 -16.58 5.11 8.42
N ASP A 372 -17.14 4.64 7.31
CA ASP A 372 -16.83 5.19 6.00
C ASP A 372 -17.33 6.64 5.88
N PRO A 373 -16.49 7.61 5.45
CA PRO A 373 -16.89 9.00 5.40
C PRO A 373 -17.88 9.35 4.29
N VAL A 374 -18.16 8.42 3.36
CA VAL A 374 -19.01 8.65 2.18
C VAL A 374 -20.33 7.90 2.29
N GLN A 375 -20.32 6.62 2.69
CA GLN A 375 -21.48 5.75 2.77
C GLN A 375 -21.91 5.54 4.22
N PRO A 376 -23.02 6.17 4.67
CA PRO A 376 -23.58 5.90 5.99
C PRO A 376 -23.85 4.41 6.19
N GLY A 377 -23.47 3.91 7.37
CA GLY A 377 -23.67 2.51 7.77
C GLY A 377 -22.63 1.53 7.26
N LEU A 378 -21.71 1.93 6.37
CA LEU A 378 -20.53 1.13 6.06
C LEU A 378 -19.47 1.32 7.15
N LEU A 379 -19.14 0.25 7.85
CA LEU A 379 -18.15 0.23 8.93
C LEU A 379 -17.05 -0.80 8.64
N PHE A 380 -15.86 -0.56 9.19
CA PHE A 380 -14.74 -1.50 9.19
C PHE A 380 -14.25 -1.73 10.62
N ALA A 381 -13.86 -2.97 10.93
CA ALA A 381 -13.30 -3.34 12.23
C ALA A 381 -12.04 -4.20 12.08
N GLY A 382 -11.04 -3.95 12.93
CA GLY A 382 -9.80 -4.71 13.00
C GLY A 382 -9.76 -5.58 14.27
N THR A 383 -9.52 -6.88 14.11
CA THR A 383 -9.43 -7.87 15.19
C THR A 383 -8.02 -8.47 15.29
N GLU A 384 -7.82 -9.42 16.20
CA GLU A 384 -6.55 -10.16 16.34
C GLU A 384 -6.19 -11.05 15.13
N LYS A 385 -7.11 -11.27 14.17
CA LYS A 385 -6.85 -12.14 13.01
C LYS A 385 -7.27 -11.59 11.64
N ALA A 386 -8.17 -10.62 11.58
CA ALA A 386 -8.67 -10.10 10.30
C ALA A 386 -9.32 -8.73 10.40
N VAL A 387 -9.52 -8.11 9.23
CA VAL A 387 -10.44 -7.00 9.02
C VAL A 387 -11.84 -7.55 8.73
N TYR A 388 -12.86 -6.87 9.24
CA TYR A 388 -14.28 -7.12 8.97
C TYR A 388 -14.94 -5.85 8.47
N PHE A 389 -16.03 -5.99 7.72
CA PHE A 389 -16.89 -4.88 7.34
C PHE A 389 -18.35 -5.15 7.72
N SER A 390 -19.12 -4.08 7.90
CA SER A 390 -20.57 -4.11 8.09
C SER A 390 -21.18 -3.12 7.09
N ALA A 391 -22.24 -3.50 6.39
CA ALA A 391 -22.98 -2.60 5.49
C ALA A 391 -24.32 -2.12 6.09
N ASP A 392 -24.61 -2.47 7.34
CA ASP A 392 -25.88 -2.24 8.04
C ASP A 392 -25.67 -1.51 9.39
N ALA A 393 -24.67 -0.63 9.42
CA ALA A 393 -24.33 0.23 10.56
C ALA A 393 -24.00 -0.52 11.87
N GLY A 394 -23.41 -1.71 11.73
CA GLY A 394 -22.91 -2.56 12.81
C GLY A 394 -23.86 -3.68 13.22
N ALA A 395 -25.02 -3.82 12.56
CA ALA A 395 -25.97 -4.86 12.91
C ALA A 395 -25.42 -6.27 12.58
N THR A 396 -24.65 -6.43 11.50
CA THR A 396 -23.97 -7.68 11.13
C THR A 396 -22.60 -7.42 10.51
N TRP A 397 -21.59 -8.17 10.95
CA TRP A 397 -20.22 -8.10 10.44
C TRP A 397 -19.86 -9.28 9.54
N HIS A 398 -19.07 -9.01 8.49
CA HIS A 398 -18.58 -9.97 7.52
C HIS A 398 -17.04 -9.88 7.35
N PRO A 399 -16.33 -11.00 7.18
CA PRO A 399 -14.88 -10.99 7.04
C PRO A 399 -14.43 -10.31 5.73
N LEU A 400 -13.42 -9.45 5.83
CA LEU A 400 -12.73 -8.78 4.72
C LEU A 400 -11.25 -9.18 4.67
N ARG A 401 -10.97 -10.49 4.82
CA ARG A 401 -9.58 -10.97 4.87
C ARG A 401 -8.95 -11.14 3.48
N GLN A 402 -9.72 -11.61 2.48
CA GLN A 402 -9.21 -11.90 1.13
C GLN A 402 -7.89 -12.71 1.16
N ASN A 403 -6.81 -12.17 0.58
CA ASN A 403 -5.46 -12.75 0.57
C ASN A 403 -4.57 -12.36 1.77
N MET A 404 -5.09 -11.56 2.71
CA MET A 404 -4.35 -11.16 3.90
C MET A 404 -4.14 -12.37 4.84
N PRO A 405 -2.93 -12.58 5.39
CA PRO A 405 -2.70 -13.61 6.40
C PRO A 405 -3.46 -13.30 7.69
N ALA A 406 -3.73 -14.33 8.50
CA ALA A 406 -4.25 -14.12 9.85
C ALA A 406 -3.18 -13.40 10.69
N THR A 407 -3.48 -12.18 11.12
CA THR A 407 -2.57 -11.33 11.90
C THR A 407 -3.36 -10.31 12.72
N SER A 408 -2.75 -9.82 13.79
CA SER A 408 -3.36 -8.78 14.64
C SER A 408 -3.45 -7.46 13.88
N ILE A 409 -4.67 -6.98 13.66
CA ILE A 409 -4.96 -5.69 13.08
C ILE A 409 -5.02 -4.67 14.21
N ARG A 410 -4.12 -3.69 14.19
CA ARG A 410 -3.96 -2.72 15.27
C ARG A 410 -4.66 -1.41 15.00
N ASP A 411 -4.67 -0.98 13.75
CA ASP A 411 -5.31 0.27 13.36
C ASP A 411 -5.76 0.24 11.90
N LEU A 412 -6.74 1.08 11.59
CA LEU A 412 -7.35 1.24 10.28
C LEU A 412 -7.50 2.73 9.97
N VAL A 413 -7.17 3.11 8.74
CA VAL A 413 -7.40 4.44 8.20
C VAL A 413 -8.11 4.32 6.87
N ILE A 414 -9.17 5.11 6.71
CA ILE A 414 -9.86 5.25 5.44
C ILE A 414 -9.31 6.50 4.77
N HIS A 415 -8.62 6.32 3.64
CA HIS A 415 -8.11 7.42 2.83
C HIS A 415 -8.84 7.42 1.49
N GLU A 416 -9.76 8.37 1.30
CA GLU A 416 -10.67 8.42 0.15
C GLU A 416 -11.47 7.11 -0.05
N ARG A 417 -10.94 6.18 -0.84
CA ARG A 417 -11.53 4.88 -1.19
C ARG A 417 -10.61 3.70 -0.85
N ASP A 418 -9.50 3.95 -0.19
CA ASP A 418 -8.54 2.94 0.21
C ASP A 418 -8.65 2.66 1.71
N LEU A 419 -8.54 1.39 2.07
CA LEU A 419 -8.46 0.98 3.48
C LEU A 419 -7.02 0.61 3.80
N VAL A 420 -6.34 1.48 4.55
CA VAL A 420 -4.99 1.28 5.04
C VAL A 420 -5.04 0.53 6.37
N VAL A 421 -4.23 -0.53 6.48
CA VAL A 421 -4.26 -1.49 7.58
C VAL A 421 -2.89 -1.57 8.23
N GLY A 422 -2.82 -1.19 9.51
CA GLY A 422 -1.65 -1.40 10.36
C GLY A 422 -1.72 -2.78 11.03
N THR A 423 -0.73 -3.63 10.77
CA THR A 423 -0.67 -4.98 11.36
C THR A 423 0.47 -5.12 12.36
N HIS A 424 0.35 -6.07 13.28
CA HIS A 424 1.50 -6.56 14.06
C HIS A 424 2.14 -7.76 13.38
N GLY A 425 3.21 -7.53 12.61
CA GLY A 425 4.08 -8.59 12.11
C GLY A 425 3.88 -8.95 10.64
N ARG A 426 3.08 -8.17 9.90
CA ARG A 426 2.82 -8.34 8.45
C ARG A 426 2.85 -7.02 7.68
N SER A 427 3.52 -6.00 8.22
CA SER A 427 3.66 -4.68 7.62
C SER A 427 2.32 -3.95 7.42
N ILE A 428 2.34 -2.91 6.58
CA ILE A 428 1.17 -2.14 6.14
C ILE A 428 0.54 -2.84 4.95
N TRP A 429 -0.80 -2.94 4.95
CA TRP A 429 -1.59 -3.37 3.79
C TRP A 429 -2.51 -2.24 3.35
N ILE A 430 -2.76 -2.14 2.05
CA ILE A 430 -3.74 -1.22 1.48
C ILE A 430 -4.71 -2.05 0.64
N LEU A 431 -5.99 -2.02 0.98
CA LEU A 431 -7.05 -2.49 0.08
C LEU A 431 -7.39 -1.33 -0.85
N ASP A 432 -6.84 -1.37 -2.05
CA ASP A 432 -7.07 -0.34 -3.07
C ASP A 432 -8.53 -0.34 -3.52
N ASN A 433 -9.18 0.81 -3.45
CA ASN A 433 -10.54 1.04 -3.95
C ASN A 433 -11.59 0.04 -3.39
N PHE A 434 -12.07 0.25 -2.18
CA PHE A 434 -13.21 -0.50 -1.62
C PHE A 434 -14.58 0.03 -2.06
N SER A 435 -14.68 1.00 -2.99
CA SER A 435 -15.95 1.63 -3.38
C SER A 435 -17.07 0.68 -3.83
N PRO A 436 -16.83 -0.53 -4.37
CA PRO A 436 -17.89 -1.52 -4.54
C PRO A 436 -18.64 -1.86 -3.25
N LEU A 437 -17.97 -1.84 -2.09
CA LEU A 437 -18.59 -2.04 -0.77
C LEU A 437 -19.60 -0.96 -0.43
N ARG A 438 -19.36 0.30 -0.85
CA ARG A 438 -20.33 1.41 -0.66
C ARG A 438 -21.63 1.16 -1.40
N GLN A 439 -21.57 0.42 -2.50
CA GLN A 439 -22.71 0.11 -3.37
C GLN A 439 -23.40 -1.21 -3.04
N LEU A 440 -22.93 -1.95 -2.00
CA LEU A 440 -23.48 -3.25 -1.62
C LEU A 440 -24.91 -3.16 -1.06
N ALA A 441 -25.25 -2.10 -0.32
CA ALA A 441 -26.60 -1.91 0.20
C ALA A 441 -27.67 -1.85 -0.91
N GLN A 442 -27.24 -1.52 -2.14
CA GLN A 442 -28.08 -1.46 -3.34
C GLN A 442 -27.86 -2.65 -4.28
N LEU A 443 -27.16 -3.71 -3.85
CA LEU A 443 -26.91 -4.87 -4.69
C LEU A 443 -28.14 -5.79 -4.69
N ASN A 444 -28.77 -5.93 -5.85
CA ASN A 444 -29.73 -7.01 -6.10
C ASN A 444 -28.96 -8.24 -6.60
N ASN A 445 -28.81 -9.25 -5.74
CA ASN A 445 -28.04 -10.47 -6.05
C ASN A 445 -28.69 -11.37 -7.12
N ARG A 446 -29.77 -10.93 -7.78
CA ARG A 446 -30.46 -11.69 -8.84
C ARG A 446 -30.01 -11.31 -10.24
N GLU A 447 -29.38 -10.14 -10.42
CA GLU A 447 -28.98 -9.62 -11.72
C GLU A 447 -27.48 -9.30 -11.74
N ALA A 448 -26.89 -9.30 -12.94
CA ALA A 448 -25.54 -8.80 -13.11
C ALA A 448 -25.49 -7.29 -12.82
N LYS A 449 -24.36 -6.80 -12.32
CA LYS A 449 -24.18 -5.38 -12.01
C LYS A 449 -22.80 -4.92 -12.46
N LEU A 450 -22.77 -3.78 -13.15
CA LEU A 450 -21.56 -2.97 -13.27
C LEU A 450 -21.59 -1.92 -12.15
N PHE A 451 -20.64 -1.99 -11.23
CA PHE A 451 -20.53 -1.00 -10.17
C PHE A 451 -20.10 0.34 -10.77
N ALA A 452 -20.62 1.44 -10.22
CA ALA A 452 -20.16 2.77 -10.62
C ALA A 452 -18.68 2.88 -10.29
N PRO A 453 -17.78 3.06 -11.28
CA PRO A 453 -16.36 3.17 -11.04
C PRO A 453 -16.05 4.53 -10.44
N GLU A 454 -15.02 4.55 -9.60
CA GLU A 454 -14.49 5.79 -9.03
C GLU A 454 -13.69 6.58 -10.06
N LYS A 455 -13.54 7.88 -9.78
CA LYS A 455 -12.62 8.77 -10.51
C LYS A 455 -11.24 8.10 -10.60
N SER A 456 -10.70 8.02 -11.81
CA SER A 456 -9.42 7.38 -12.09
C SER A 456 -8.37 8.40 -12.50
N VAL A 457 -7.19 8.32 -11.90
CA VAL A 457 -6.08 9.23 -12.20
C VAL A 457 -5.24 8.60 -13.30
N ARG A 458 -4.95 9.34 -14.37
CA ARG A 458 -3.99 8.95 -15.41
C ARG A 458 -2.58 9.08 -14.86
N VAL A 459 -1.93 7.94 -14.65
CA VAL A 459 -0.65 7.81 -13.96
C VAL A 459 0.28 6.89 -14.76
N ARG A 460 1.55 7.24 -14.82
CA ARG A 460 2.58 6.40 -15.43
C ARG A 460 2.99 5.32 -14.44
N PHE A 461 2.95 4.07 -14.88
CA PHE A 461 3.22 2.92 -14.00
C PHE A 461 4.67 2.89 -13.51
N ASN A 462 5.61 2.96 -14.44
CA ASN A 462 7.04 3.00 -14.17
C ASN A 462 7.66 4.12 -15.02
N ILE A 463 8.31 5.08 -14.36
CA ILE A 463 8.97 6.22 -15.02
C ILE A 463 10.49 6.10 -15.04
N PHE A 464 11.03 5.00 -14.52
CA PHE A 464 12.45 4.74 -14.58
C PHE A 464 12.86 4.15 -15.93
N SER A 465 14.14 4.29 -16.24
CA SER A 465 14.77 3.75 -17.44
C SER A 465 16.04 2.96 -17.10
N ASP A 466 16.26 2.63 -15.83
CA ASP A 466 17.41 1.87 -15.34
C ASP A 466 17.13 0.36 -15.34
N THR A 467 18.20 -0.41 -15.13
CA THR A 467 18.14 -1.86 -14.92
C THR A 467 17.20 -2.20 -13.77
N PRO A 468 16.36 -3.25 -13.89
CA PRO A 468 15.39 -3.59 -12.87
C PRO A 468 16.08 -4.02 -11.57
N GLN A 469 15.37 -3.86 -10.45
CA GLN A 469 15.84 -4.44 -9.18
C GLN A 469 15.92 -5.97 -9.30
N PRO A 470 16.91 -6.62 -8.67
CA PRO A 470 16.96 -8.08 -8.60
C PRO A 470 15.63 -8.64 -8.05
N PRO A 471 15.09 -9.73 -8.61
CA PRO A 471 13.85 -10.37 -8.11
C PRO A 471 13.86 -10.75 -6.62
N GLU A 472 15.06 -10.92 -6.05
CA GLU A 472 15.28 -11.28 -4.66
C GLU A 472 15.12 -10.10 -3.70
N GLU A 473 15.17 -8.86 -4.21
CA GLU A 473 14.95 -7.66 -3.40
C GLU A 473 13.46 -7.53 -3.06
N PRO A 474 13.11 -7.36 -1.77
CA PRO A 474 11.74 -7.22 -1.34
C PRO A 474 11.11 -5.94 -1.92
N ALA A 475 9.91 -6.06 -2.49
CA ALA A 475 9.12 -4.92 -2.91
C ALA A 475 7.63 -5.16 -2.67
N GLY A 476 6.92 -4.10 -2.25
CA GLY A 476 5.47 -4.03 -2.25
C GLY A 476 4.92 -3.77 -3.65
N GLN A 477 3.67 -4.17 -3.88
CA GLN A 477 2.99 -3.90 -5.14
C GLN A 477 2.46 -2.47 -5.15
N ASN A 478 2.62 -1.77 -6.27
CA ASN A 478 1.85 -0.56 -6.50
C ASN A 478 0.36 -0.88 -6.71
N PRO A 479 -0.55 0.05 -6.40
CA PRO A 479 -1.92 -0.05 -6.86
C PRO A 479 -1.96 -0.12 -8.40
N PRO A 480 -2.95 -0.79 -9.01
CA PRO A 480 -3.04 -0.94 -10.46
C PRO A 480 -2.92 0.38 -11.24
N ASP A 481 -2.33 0.32 -12.44
CA ASP A 481 -2.07 1.47 -13.33
C ASP A 481 -3.25 1.82 -14.24
N GLY A 482 -4.44 1.99 -13.66
CA GLY A 482 -5.61 2.39 -14.43
C GLY A 482 -6.90 2.47 -13.64
N ALA A 483 -8.02 2.38 -14.36
CA ALA A 483 -9.36 2.33 -13.82
C ALA A 483 -9.73 0.91 -13.39
N ALA A 484 -10.08 0.75 -12.12
CA ALA A 484 -10.71 -0.47 -11.63
C ALA A 484 -12.19 -0.50 -12.02
N LEU A 485 -12.55 -1.48 -12.84
CA LEU A 485 -13.90 -1.75 -13.32
C LEU A 485 -14.42 -3.00 -12.62
N ASP A 486 -15.27 -2.80 -11.62
CA ASP A 486 -15.83 -3.86 -10.79
C ASP A 486 -17.21 -4.28 -11.32
N TYR A 487 -17.46 -5.59 -11.40
CA TYR A 487 -18.76 -6.14 -11.76
C TYR A 487 -19.11 -7.37 -10.93
N TYR A 488 -20.40 -7.63 -10.80
CA TYR A 488 -20.95 -8.80 -10.13
C TYR A 488 -21.74 -9.66 -11.12
N LEU A 489 -21.53 -10.97 -11.05
CA LEU A 489 -22.29 -11.97 -11.78
C LEU A 489 -23.06 -12.87 -10.79
N PRO A 490 -24.40 -12.93 -10.84
CA PRO A 490 -25.19 -13.77 -9.92
C PRO A 490 -25.02 -15.28 -10.21
N LYS A 491 -24.63 -15.62 -11.45
CA LYS A 491 -24.38 -16.97 -11.94
C LYS A 491 -23.28 -16.94 -12.99
N ALA A 492 -22.83 -18.11 -13.42
CA ALA A 492 -21.86 -18.19 -14.51
C ALA A 492 -22.45 -17.62 -15.80
N ALA A 493 -21.67 -16.82 -16.52
CA ALA A 493 -22.02 -16.27 -17.83
C ALA A 493 -21.40 -17.13 -18.95
N THR A 494 -21.91 -17.00 -20.17
CA THR A 494 -21.27 -17.60 -21.35
C THR A 494 -20.25 -16.63 -21.93
N ARG A 495 -20.59 -15.33 -21.98
CA ARG A 495 -19.72 -14.28 -22.49
C ARG A 495 -19.88 -13.00 -21.69
N VAL A 496 -18.74 -12.40 -21.37
CA VAL A 496 -18.65 -11.07 -20.76
C VAL A 496 -17.83 -10.16 -21.67
N GLN A 497 -18.27 -8.92 -21.84
CA GLN A 497 -17.54 -7.89 -22.55
C GLN A 497 -17.58 -6.57 -21.77
N LEU A 498 -16.52 -5.79 -21.90
CA LEU A 498 -16.48 -4.39 -21.50
C LEU A 498 -16.23 -3.55 -22.76
N GLU A 499 -17.04 -2.52 -22.97
CA GLU A 499 -16.82 -1.49 -23.97
C GLU A 499 -16.61 -0.15 -23.29
N ILE A 500 -15.58 0.58 -23.71
CA ILE A 500 -15.29 1.92 -23.23
C ILE A 500 -15.45 2.88 -24.40
N ARG A 501 -16.30 3.89 -24.22
CA ARG A 501 -16.58 4.93 -25.22
C ARG A 501 -16.27 6.31 -24.66
N ASN A 502 -15.79 7.20 -25.53
CA ASN A 502 -15.59 8.60 -25.16
C ASN A 502 -16.92 9.36 -25.09
N ALA A 503 -16.87 10.64 -24.72
CA ALA A 503 -18.04 11.52 -24.64
C ALA A 503 -18.80 11.67 -25.97
N GLN A 504 -18.15 11.42 -27.11
CA GLN A 504 -18.75 11.45 -28.46
C GLN A 504 -19.39 10.10 -28.85
N GLY A 505 -19.28 9.06 -28.01
CA GLY A 505 -19.81 7.72 -28.27
C GLY A 505 -18.89 6.82 -29.10
N GLU A 506 -17.69 7.30 -29.43
CA GLU A 506 -16.69 6.55 -30.19
C GLU A 506 -16.05 5.49 -29.31
N LEU A 507 -15.84 4.30 -29.87
CA LEU A 507 -15.19 3.19 -29.16
C LEU A 507 -13.71 3.48 -28.95
N VAL A 508 -13.29 3.51 -27.68
CA VAL A 508 -11.89 3.68 -27.28
C VAL A 508 -11.21 2.32 -27.12
N ARG A 509 -11.86 1.41 -26.41
CA ARG A 509 -11.35 0.06 -26.14
C ARG A 509 -12.49 -0.90 -25.86
N SER A 510 -12.28 -2.16 -26.21
CA SER A 510 -13.16 -3.26 -25.85
C SER A 510 -12.33 -4.43 -25.31
N PHE A 511 -12.93 -5.17 -24.38
CA PHE A 511 -12.38 -6.39 -23.79
C PHE A 511 -13.46 -7.47 -23.81
N SER A 512 -13.08 -8.72 -24.02
CA SER A 512 -13.99 -9.87 -23.97
C SER A 512 -13.40 -11.00 -23.14
N SER A 513 -14.28 -11.78 -22.50
CA SER A 513 -13.92 -13.06 -21.88
C SER A 513 -13.41 -14.10 -22.90
N ALA A 514 -13.62 -13.84 -24.19
CA ALA A 514 -13.06 -14.64 -25.29
C ALA A 514 -11.68 -14.14 -25.74
N ASP A 515 -11.17 -13.05 -25.18
CA ASP A 515 -9.84 -12.56 -25.51
C ASP A 515 -8.80 -13.55 -24.98
N HIS A 516 -7.89 -13.94 -25.85
CA HIS A 516 -6.75 -14.78 -25.47
C HIS A 516 -5.56 -13.88 -25.20
N SER A 517 -4.95 -14.03 -24.03
CA SER A 517 -3.67 -13.41 -23.74
C SER A 517 -2.60 -13.98 -24.67
N GLU A 518 -1.83 -13.12 -25.32
CA GLU A 518 -0.60 -13.55 -25.98
C GLU A 518 0.31 -14.23 -24.94
N GLN A 519 0.55 -15.52 -25.12
CA GLN A 519 1.48 -16.26 -24.28
C GLN A 519 2.88 -16.06 -24.88
N PRO A 520 3.85 -15.52 -24.13
CA PRO A 520 5.20 -15.35 -24.64
C PRO A 520 5.79 -16.72 -24.98
N ASP A 521 6.42 -16.84 -26.16
CA ASP A 521 7.20 -18.03 -26.50
C ASP A 521 8.45 -18.08 -25.63
N THR A 522 8.40 -18.93 -24.60
CA THR A 522 9.47 -19.05 -23.61
C THR A 522 10.79 -19.53 -24.21
N ALA A 523 10.75 -20.22 -25.36
CA ALA A 523 11.95 -20.70 -26.05
C ALA A 523 12.63 -19.61 -26.88
N ALA A 524 11.90 -18.56 -27.24
CA ALA A 524 12.39 -17.44 -28.05
C ALA A 524 12.85 -16.23 -27.21
N LEU A 525 12.56 -16.20 -25.90
CA LEU A 525 12.92 -15.08 -25.03
C LEU A 525 14.36 -15.19 -24.52
N ALA A 526 15.08 -14.06 -24.54
CA ALA A 526 16.42 -13.93 -23.97
C ALA A 526 16.44 -13.77 -22.44
N TYR A 527 15.27 -13.76 -21.80
CA TYR A 527 15.10 -13.51 -20.37
C TYR A 527 13.97 -14.35 -19.76
N PRO A 528 13.98 -14.56 -18.44
CA PRO A 528 12.97 -15.37 -17.77
C PRO A 528 11.55 -14.81 -17.88
N THR A 529 10.55 -15.68 -17.96
CA THR A 529 9.13 -15.29 -18.12
C THR A 529 8.49 -14.71 -16.87
N TYR A 530 9.15 -14.78 -15.72
CA TYR A 530 8.62 -14.18 -14.50
C TYR A 530 8.61 -12.65 -14.51
N TRP A 531 9.16 -11.97 -15.53
CA TRP A 531 9.08 -10.52 -15.65
C TRP A 531 7.72 -10.03 -16.17
N PHE A 532 7.00 -10.87 -16.91
CA PHE A 532 5.74 -10.50 -17.54
C PHE A 532 4.65 -10.24 -16.49
N ARG A 533 3.89 -9.17 -16.72
CA ARG A 533 2.60 -8.96 -16.06
C ARG A 533 1.67 -10.10 -16.42
N GLN A 534 1.04 -10.69 -15.42
CA GLN A 534 0.05 -11.74 -15.65
C GLN A 534 -1.14 -11.15 -16.43
N PRO A 535 -1.57 -11.78 -17.53
CA PRO A 535 -2.71 -11.29 -18.29
C PRO A 535 -4.00 -11.36 -17.47
N GLU A 536 -4.76 -10.28 -17.45
CA GLU A 536 -6.11 -10.27 -16.90
C GLU A 536 -7.12 -10.56 -18.02
N THR A 537 -8.07 -11.45 -17.75
CA THR A 537 -9.21 -11.73 -18.64
C THR A 537 -10.50 -11.51 -17.87
N LEU A 538 -11.57 -11.16 -18.60
CA LEU A 538 -12.89 -11.02 -17.99
C LEU A 538 -13.40 -12.38 -17.52
N SER A 539 -13.62 -12.50 -16.21
CA SER A 539 -14.15 -13.68 -15.57
C SER A 539 -15.63 -13.88 -15.92
N ILE A 540 -15.97 -15.13 -16.23
CA ILE A 540 -17.36 -15.56 -16.45
C ILE A 540 -17.95 -16.29 -15.24
N LYS A 541 -17.20 -16.40 -14.13
CA LYS A 541 -17.62 -17.15 -12.94
C LYS A 541 -18.63 -16.34 -12.11
N PRO A 542 -19.50 -16.97 -11.29
CA PRO A 542 -20.31 -16.25 -10.33
C PRO A 542 -19.45 -15.44 -9.33
N GLY A 543 -19.98 -14.34 -8.82
CA GLY A 543 -19.34 -13.51 -7.79
C GLY A 543 -18.89 -12.14 -8.29
N HIS A 544 -18.15 -11.44 -7.43
CA HIS A 544 -17.55 -10.14 -7.71
C HIS A 544 -16.22 -10.31 -8.45
N HIS A 545 -15.98 -9.50 -9.48
CA HIS A 545 -14.76 -9.48 -10.27
C HIS A 545 -14.30 -8.04 -10.48
N ARG A 546 -12.98 -7.85 -10.50
CA ARG A 546 -12.32 -6.60 -10.85
C ARG A 546 -11.54 -6.77 -12.13
N PHE A 547 -11.63 -5.79 -13.03
CA PHE A 547 -10.83 -5.72 -14.25
C PHE A 547 -10.18 -4.34 -14.37
N ILE A 548 -8.90 -4.27 -14.74
CA ILE A 548 -8.18 -2.99 -14.86
C ILE A 548 -8.14 -2.53 -16.31
N TRP A 549 -8.76 -1.38 -16.60
CA TRP A 549 -8.51 -0.64 -17.83
C TRP A 549 -7.34 0.32 -17.60
N ASP A 550 -6.20 0.06 -18.24
CA ASP A 550 -4.95 0.85 -18.20
C ASP A 550 -5.05 2.30 -18.74
N LEU A 551 -6.28 2.79 -18.98
CA LEU A 551 -6.57 4.12 -19.51
C LEU A 551 -5.96 4.40 -20.88
N SER A 552 -5.78 3.37 -21.69
CA SER A 552 -5.27 3.50 -23.05
C SER A 552 -6.18 2.88 -24.10
N TYR A 553 -6.00 3.31 -25.35
CA TYR A 553 -6.56 2.66 -26.54
C TYR A 553 -6.00 1.23 -26.69
N ALA A 554 -6.51 0.47 -27.65
CA ALA A 554 -5.93 -0.84 -27.94
C ALA A 554 -4.42 -0.71 -28.29
N PRO A 555 -3.57 -1.67 -27.87
CA PRO A 555 -2.19 -1.71 -28.32
C PRO A 555 -2.09 -1.78 -29.86
N PRO A 556 -1.08 -1.13 -30.49
CA PRO A 556 -0.89 -1.19 -31.95
C PRO A 556 -0.86 -2.65 -32.43
N ARG A 557 -1.70 -2.98 -33.41
CA ARG A 557 -1.86 -4.37 -33.89
C ARG A 557 -0.77 -4.73 -34.88
N GLY A 558 -0.25 -5.95 -34.79
CA GLY A 558 0.80 -6.44 -35.68
C GLY A 558 2.21 -5.92 -35.40
N ALA A 559 2.41 -5.18 -34.30
CA ALA A 559 3.72 -4.81 -33.76
C ALA A 559 4.34 -5.96 -32.96
N LYS A 560 5.66 -6.06 -32.99
CA LYS A 560 6.42 -6.97 -32.14
C LYS A 560 6.33 -6.51 -30.69
N ARG A 561 6.02 -7.45 -29.79
CA ARG A 561 5.93 -7.20 -28.35
C ARG A 561 7.26 -7.42 -27.65
N GLU A 562 7.61 -6.53 -26.74
CA GLU A 562 8.81 -6.63 -25.92
C GLU A 562 8.60 -6.05 -24.51
N LEU A 563 9.46 -6.43 -23.57
CA LEU A 563 9.49 -5.82 -22.24
C LEU A 563 10.35 -4.56 -22.22
N SER A 564 9.97 -3.60 -21.38
CA SER A 564 10.83 -2.46 -21.06
C SER A 564 12.11 -2.91 -20.34
N ILE A 565 13.21 -2.18 -20.54
CA ILE A 565 14.41 -2.30 -19.73
C ILE A 565 14.10 -2.11 -18.24
N ALA A 566 13.19 -1.20 -17.88
CA ALA A 566 12.75 -0.97 -16.51
C ALA A 566 11.64 -1.97 -16.13
N ALA A 567 11.99 -3.26 -16.10
CA ALA A 567 11.07 -4.34 -15.76
C ALA A 567 10.72 -4.37 -14.26
N ASN A 568 9.48 -4.76 -13.95
CA ASN A 568 9.03 -5.08 -12.61
C ASN A 568 8.77 -6.59 -12.49
N TYR A 569 9.25 -7.20 -11.41
CA TYR A 569 9.06 -8.61 -11.17
C TYR A 569 7.56 -8.98 -11.22
N ARG A 570 7.19 -9.90 -12.12
CA ARG A 570 5.82 -10.38 -12.39
C ARG A 570 4.79 -9.31 -12.78
N ASN A 571 5.21 -8.09 -13.12
CA ASN A 571 4.30 -6.97 -13.35
C ASN A 571 4.70 -6.05 -14.51
N THR A 572 5.55 -6.51 -15.43
CA THR A 572 5.95 -5.75 -16.62
C THR A 572 4.97 -5.96 -17.77
N ALA A 573 4.24 -4.92 -18.16
CA ALA A 573 3.44 -4.95 -19.38
C ALA A 573 4.33 -4.81 -20.63
N THR A 574 3.96 -5.49 -21.73
CA THR A 574 4.68 -5.40 -23.01
C THR A 574 4.42 -4.09 -23.74
N SER A 575 5.42 -3.62 -24.48
CA SER A 575 5.35 -2.50 -25.42
C SER A 575 5.32 -2.98 -26.88
N PRO A 576 4.88 -2.15 -27.84
CA PRO A 576 4.28 -0.83 -27.65
C PRO A 576 2.89 -0.93 -27.00
N LYS A 577 2.61 -0.05 -26.04
CA LYS A 577 1.27 0.08 -25.43
C LYS A 577 0.34 0.88 -26.34
N GLY A 578 -0.96 0.84 -26.06
CA GLY A 578 -1.89 1.81 -26.63
C GLY A 578 -1.57 3.23 -26.14
N ILE A 579 -2.02 4.24 -26.88
CA ILE A 579 -1.89 5.64 -26.44
C ILE A 579 -2.83 5.90 -25.26
N PHE A 580 -2.42 6.71 -24.29
CA PHE A 580 -3.29 7.13 -23.21
C PHE A 580 -4.50 7.91 -23.74
N VAL A 581 -5.62 7.74 -23.06
CA VAL A 581 -6.78 8.60 -23.28
C VAL A 581 -6.56 9.98 -22.64
N PRO A 582 -7.12 11.06 -23.21
CA PRO A 582 -7.14 12.36 -22.54
C PRO A 582 -8.02 12.30 -21.28
N PRO A 583 -7.75 13.16 -20.27
CA PRO A 583 -8.70 13.41 -19.19
C PRO A 583 -10.08 13.77 -19.72
N GLY A 584 -11.13 13.28 -19.06
CA GLY A 584 -12.51 13.50 -19.47
C GLY A 584 -13.46 12.40 -18.99
N GLU A 585 -14.69 12.49 -19.44
CA GLU A 585 -15.76 11.53 -19.14
C GLU A 585 -15.82 10.43 -20.19
N TYR A 586 -15.95 9.19 -19.74
CA TYR A 586 -16.11 8.00 -20.56
C TYR A 586 -17.32 7.20 -20.10
N GLU A 587 -17.95 6.48 -21.03
CA GLU A 587 -18.98 5.49 -20.73
C GLU A 587 -18.36 4.09 -20.74
N VAL A 588 -18.56 3.34 -19.66
CA VAL A 588 -18.22 1.92 -19.56
C VAL A 588 -19.50 1.12 -19.68
N THR A 589 -19.55 0.21 -20.64
CA THR A 589 -20.67 -0.72 -20.82
C THR A 589 -20.19 -2.15 -20.57
N LEU A 590 -20.76 -2.80 -19.57
CA LEU A 590 -20.64 -4.24 -19.35
C LEU A 590 -21.74 -4.96 -20.12
N VAL A 591 -21.37 -5.91 -20.98
CA VAL A 591 -22.30 -6.78 -21.68
C VAL A 591 -22.16 -8.21 -21.14
N VAL A 592 -23.22 -8.77 -20.58
CA VAL A 592 -23.27 -10.14 -20.05
C VAL A 592 -24.36 -10.91 -20.79
N ASP A 593 -23.98 -11.90 -21.58
CA ASP A 593 -24.92 -12.74 -22.37
C ASP A 593 -25.97 -11.91 -23.15
N GLY A 594 -25.56 -10.75 -23.69
CA GLY A 594 -26.39 -9.83 -24.47
C GLY A 594 -27.11 -8.74 -23.67
N GLN A 595 -27.06 -8.77 -22.33
CA GLN A 595 -27.60 -7.71 -21.47
C GLN A 595 -26.55 -6.65 -21.17
N SER A 596 -26.91 -5.37 -21.29
CA SER A 596 -25.97 -4.25 -21.15
C SER A 596 -26.21 -3.44 -19.87
N PHE A 597 -25.13 -3.17 -19.14
CA PHE A 597 -25.11 -2.36 -17.92
C PHE A 597 -24.11 -1.22 -18.11
N LYS A 598 -24.57 0.02 -17.95
CA LYS A 598 -23.77 1.21 -18.27
C LYS A 598 -23.42 1.99 -17.01
N GLN A 599 -22.19 2.49 -16.96
CA GLN A 599 -21.72 3.43 -15.96
C GLN A 599 -20.84 4.51 -16.61
N LYS A 600 -20.71 5.65 -15.93
CA LYS A 600 -19.76 6.69 -16.33
C LYS A 600 -18.49 6.57 -15.50
N ILE A 601 -17.36 6.95 -16.09
CA ILE A 601 -16.09 7.07 -15.39
C ILE A 601 -15.42 8.40 -15.76
N SER A 602 -14.93 9.09 -14.74
CA SER A 602 -14.14 10.31 -14.89
C SER A 602 -12.65 9.99 -14.84
N VAL A 603 -11.92 10.38 -15.88
CA VAL A 603 -10.45 10.28 -15.94
C VAL A 603 -9.85 11.66 -15.71
N VAL A 604 -8.99 11.79 -14.71
CA VAL A 604 -8.31 13.05 -14.37
C VAL A 604 -6.80 12.94 -14.51
N MET A 605 -6.10 14.05 -14.68
CA MET A 605 -4.64 14.06 -14.68
C MET A 605 -4.07 13.74 -13.31
N ASP A 606 -2.88 13.14 -13.30
CA ASP A 606 -1.99 13.14 -12.15
C ASP A 606 -1.84 14.58 -11.62
N PRO A 607 -2.22 14.88 -10.36
CA PRO A 607 -2.20 16.23 -9.81
C PRO A 607 -0.79 16.84 -9.69
N ARG A 608 0.28 16.04 -9.88
CA ARG A 608 1.66 16.53 -9.94
C ARG A 608 2.03 17.11 -11.31
N VAL A 609 1.23 16.84 -12.35
CA VAL A 609 1.47 17.37 -13.70
C VAL A 609 1.08 18.85 -13.74
N THR A 610 2.03 19.69 -14.12
CA THR A 610 1.86 21.15 -14.22
C THR A 610 1.54 21.63 -15.64
N ALA A 611 1.55 20.74 -16.64
CA ALA A 611 1.21 21.06 -18.02
C ALA A 611 -0.25 21.54 -18.13
N SER A 612 -0.50 22.50 -19.03
CA SER A 612 -1.84 23.05 -19.24
C SER A 612 -2.79 22.04 -19.92
N ALA A 613 -4.09 22.26 -19.79
CA ALA A 613 -5.09 21.47 -20.50
C ALA A 613 -4.88 21.51 -22.03
N ASP A 614 -4.44 22.65 -22.58
CA ASP A 614 -4.12 22.81 -24.00
C ASP A 614 -2.91 21.98 -24.41
N ASP A 615 -1.87 21.91 -23.57
CA ASP A 615 -0.69 21.09 -23.83
C ASP A 615 -1.02 19.60 -23.83
N ILE A 616 -1.83 19.15 -22.86
CA ILE A 616 -2.31 17.76 -22.79
C ILE A 616 -3.27 17.45 -23.96
N GLY A 617 -4.08 18.43 -24.38
CA GLY A 617 -4.94 18.31 -25.55
C GLY A 617 -4.12 18.16 -26.85
N LEU A 618 -3.05 18.94 -27.00
CA LEU A 618 -2.14 18.83 -28.13
C LEU A 618 -1.39 17.49 -28.12
N GLN A 619 -0.90 17.06 -26.96
CA GLN A 619 -0.28 15.74 -26.79
C GLN A 619 -1.24 14.61 -27.23
N SER A 620 -2.47 14.64 -26.72
CA SER A 620 -3.46 13.58 -26.95
C SER A 620 -3.91 13.54 -28.42
N SER A 621 -4.16 14.70 -29.03
CA SER A 621 -4.55 14.78 -30.45
C SER A 621 -3.44 14.29 -31.39
N LYS A 622 -2.18 14.65 -31.13
CA LYS A 622 -1.05 14.21 -31.94
C LYS A 622 -0.69 12.74 -31.73
N SER A 623 -0.89 12.22 -30.52
CA SER A 623 -0.79 10.78 -30.26
C SER A 623 -1.85 10.00 -31.02
N LEU A 624 -3.09 10.49 -31.02
CA LEU A 624 -4.19 9.88 -31.76
C LEU A 624 -3.96 9.93 -33.28
N GLN A 625 -3.46 11.06 -33.80
CA GLN A 625 -3.08 11.19 -35.21
C GLN A 625 -2.02 10.15 -35.59
N GLY A 626 -0.92 10.05 -34.82
CA GLY A 626 0.12 9.04 -35.06
C GLY A 626 -0.41 7.61 -34.99
N TYR A 627 -1.26 7.32 -34.01
CA TYR A 627 -1.89 6.01 -33.83
C TYR A 627 -2.83 5.64 -35.00
N GLN A 628 -3.62 6.59 -35.49
CA GLN A 628 -4.48 6.40 -36.66
C GLN A 628 -3.65 6.13 -37.92
N LEU A 629 -2.61 6.94 -38.16
CA LEU A 629 -1.67 6.73 -39.28
C LEU A 629 -1.02 5.34 -39.21
N TYR A 630 -0.61 4.88 -38.02
CA TYR A 630 -0.08 3.53 -37.85
C TYR A 630 -1.08 2.46 -38.30
N HIS A 631 -2.34 2.57 -37.89
CA HIS A 631 -3.38 1.59 -38.26
C HIS A 631 -3.77 1.64 -39.73
N GLU A 632 -3.68 2.81 -40.37
CA GLU A 632 -3.83 2.93 -41.81
C GLU A 632 -2.72 2.15 -42.53
N VAL A 633 -1.46 2.36 -42.15
CA VAL A 633 -0.31 1.64 -42.71
C VAL A 633 -0.39 0.14 -42.41
N GLN A 634 -0.84 -0.24 -41.20
CA GLN A 634 -1.06 -1.63 -40.83
C GLN A 634 -2.12 -2.31 -41.70
N SER A 635 -3.21 -1.60 -42.01
CA SER A 635 -4.27 -2.14 -42.88
C SER A 635 -3.75 -2.38 -44.31
N LEU A 636 -2.88 -1.50 -44.82
CA LEU A 636 -2.19 -1.73 -46.10
C LEU A 636 -1.31 -2.97 -46.03
N ARG A 637 -0.50 -3.10 -44.97
CA ARG A 637 0.39 -4.26 -44.77
C ARG A 637 -0.41 -5.57 -44.71
N GLU A 638 -1.49 -5.62 -43.95
CA GLU A 638 -2.38 -6.78 -43.85
C GLU A 638 -2.98 -7.16 -45.22
N ALA A 639 -3.37 -6.17 -46.02
CA ALA A 639 -3.84 -6.40 -47.38
C ALA A 639 -2.74 -6.97 -48.29
N ILE A 640 -1.48 -6.53 -48.14
CA ILE A 640 -0.33 -7.13 -48.85
C ILE A 640 -0.08 -8.55 -48.37
N ASP A 641 -0.03 -8.78 -47.05
CA ASP A 641 0.23 -10.09 -46.45
C ASP A 641 -0.84 -11.11 -46.90
N GLY A 642 -2.12 -10.72 -46.89
CA GLY A 642 -3.22 -11.54 -47.40
C GLY A 642 -3.09 -11.85 -48.90
N ARG A 643 -2.69 -10.86 -49.71
CA ARG A 643 -2.44 -11.07 -51.15
C ARG A 643 -1.23 -11.98 -51.42
N LEU A 644 -0.17 -11.86 -50.62
CA LEU A 644 1.02 -12.70 -50.72
C LEU A 644 0.76 -14.15 -50.30
N ALA A 645 -0.15 -14.36 -49.34
CA ALA A 645 -0.54 -15.68 -48.85
C ALA A 645 -1.59 -16.38 -49.74
N ASP A 646 -2.35 -15.65 -50.56
CA ASP A 646 -3.37 -16.23 -51.44
C ASP A 646 -2.74 -17.03 -52.59
N ALA A 647 -2.82 -18.35 -52.48
CA ALA A 647 -2.32 -19.30 -53.48
C ALA A 647 -2.98 -19.16 -54.87
N LYS A 648 -4.12 -18.45 -54.98
CA LYS A 648 -4.80 -18.18 -56.26
C LYS A 648 -4.16 -17.03 -57.03
N VAL A 649 -3.34 -16.19 -56.39
CA VAL A 649 -2.70 -15.04 -57.03
C VAL A 649 -1.57 -15.50 -57.95
N LYS A 650 -1.72 -15.24 -59.26
CA LYS A 650 -0.67 -15.45 -60.25
C LYS A 650 0.18 -14.19 -60.42
N TRP A 651 1.47 -14.31 -60.15
CA TRP A 651 2.42 -13.20 -60.19
C TRP A 651 3.02 -13.03 -61.60
N LYS A 652 2.97 -11.81 -62.15
CA LYS A 652 3.83 -11.47 -63.29
C LYS A 652 5.29 -11.36 -62.83
N LYS A 653 6.25 -11.59 -63.73
CA LYS A 653 7.70 -11.49 -63.42
C LYS A 653 8.02 -10.16 -62.73
N GLY A 654 8.65 -10.20 -61.56
CA GLY A 654 9.04 -9.01 -60.79
C GLY A 654 7.91 -8.37 -59.96
N GLN A 655 6.66 -8.86 -60.06
CA GLN A 655 5.53 -8.26 -59.35
C GLN A 655 5.55 -8.64 -57.87
N LYS A 656 5.79 -9.91 -57.53
CA LYS A 656 5.84 -10.38 -56.14
C LYS A 656 6.93 -9.66 -55.35
N GLU A 657 8.07 -9.46 -55.98
CA GLU A 657 9.22 -8.75 -55.45
C GLU A 657 8.89 -7.28 -55.13
N LYS A 658 8.09 -6.61 -55.98
CA LYS A 658 7.61 -5.24 -55.70
C LYS A 658 6.70 -5.17 -54.46
N TRP A 659 5.83 -6.15 -54.27
CA TRP A 659 4.98 -6.23 -53.07
C TRP A 659 5.79 -6.48 -51.80
N LEU A 660 6.72 -7.43 -51.85
CA LEU A 660 7.65 -7.70 -50.74
C LEU A 660 8.49 -6.47 -50.40
N ALA A 661 9.03 -5.79 -51.42
CA ALA A 661 9.81 -4.57 -51.24
C ALA A 661 8.99 -3.42 -50.62
N LEU A 662 7.72 -3.23 -51.02
CA LEU A 662 6.85 -2.22 -50.41
C LEU A 662 6.50 -2.58 -48.96
N ARG A 663 6.18 -3.85 -48.70
CA ARG A 663 5.78 -4.36 -47.39
C ARG A 663 6.92 -4.22 -46.37
N GLY A 664 8.14 -4.59 -46.74
CA GLY A 664 9.29 -4.66 -45.84
C GLY A 664 9.38 -6.00 -45.10
N GLU A 665 10.46 -6.24 -44.36
CA GLU A 665 10.69 -7.50 -43.63
C GLU A 665 10.22 -7.42 -42.18
N GLY A 666 9.96 -8.57 -41.53
CA GLY A 666 9.67 -8.63 -40.09
C GLY A 666 8.31 -8.08 -39.64
N GLN A 667 8.25 -7.68 -38.38
CA GLN A 667 7.14 -6.94 -37.77
C GLN A 667 7.66 -5.59 -37.32
N PRO A 668 6.84 -4.53 -37.29
CA PRO A 668 7.28 -3.25 -36.77
C PRO A 668 7.60 -3.35 -35.29
N GLU A 669 8.72 -2.76 -34.91
CA GLU A 669 9.26 -2.73 -33.56
C GLU A 669 9.20 -1.28 -33.05
N ASN A 670 9.07 -1.08 -31.74
CA ASN A 670 9.11 0.25 -31.16
C ASN A 670 10.57 0.61 -30.83
N PRO A 671 11.25 1.46 -31.61
CA PRO A 671 12.67 1.72 -31.37
C PRO A 671 12.87 2.35 -30.00
N ASP A 672 13.86 1.87 -29.25
CA ASP A 672 14.24 2.44 -27.96
C ASP A 672 14.49 3.94 -28.13
N VAL A 673 13.77 4.77 -27.38
CA VAL A 673 13.86 6.23 -27.49
C VAL A 673 15.15 6.75 -26.86
N LEU A 674 15.75 6.00 -25.94
CA LEU A 674 16.97 6.38 -25.23
C LEU A 674 18.23 6.10 -26.06
N TYR A 675 18.30 4.92 -26.69
CA TYR A 675 19.49 4.46 -27.43
C TYR A 675 19.27 4.34 -28.94
N GLY A 676 18.03 4.27 -29.39
CA GLY A 676 17.65 4.21 -30.79
C GLY A 676 17.25 5.58 -31.35
N ALA A 677 17.26 5.68 -32.68
CA ALA A 677 16.78 6.85 -33.39
C ALA A 677 15.99 6.41 -34.62
N ALA A 678 14.83 7.02 -34.84
CA ALA A 678 14.15 6.93 -36.12
C ALA A 678 14.85 7.84 -37.14
N THR A 679 15.31 7.29 -38.26
CA THR A 679 15.97 8.06 -39.32
C THR A 679 15.05 8.22 -40.51
N GLU A 680 15.01 9.40 -41.12
CA GLU A 680 14.26 9.59 -42.36
C GLU A 680 14.80 8.68 -43.48
N THR A 681 13.89 8.13 -44.27
CA THR A 681 14.23 7.28 -45.41
C THR A 681 13.70 7.94 -46.68
N PRO A 682 14.46 7.98 -47.78
CA PRO A 682 13.92 8.42 -49.07
C PRO A 682 12.68 7.61 -49.46
N LEU A 683 11.70 8.24 -50.12
CA LEU A 683 10.40 7.62 -50.41
C LEU A 683 10.54 6.28 -51.14
N GLU A 684 11.47 6.18 -52.08
CA GLU A 684 11.72 5.00 -52.89
C GLU A 684 12.26 3.81 -52.08
N LYS A 685 12.95 4.07 -50.95
CA LYS A 685 13.48 3.06 -50.03
C LYS A 685 12.57 2.80 -48.83
N GLU A 686 11.53 3.62 -48.63
CA GLU A 686 10.60 3.46 -47.52
C GLU A 686 9.75 2.19 -47.70
N THR A 687 9.54 1.47 -46.61
CA THR A 687 8.67 0.29 -46.53
C THR A 687 7.52 0.54 -45.55
N LEU A 688 6.45 -0.25 -45.61
CA LEU A 688 5.35 -0.12 -44.66
C LEU A 688 5.82 -0.42 -43.22
N VAL A 689 6.62 -1.48 -43.01
CA VAL A 689 7.20 -1.77 -41.69
C VAL A 689 8.08 -0.62 -41.20
N GLY A 690 8.99 -0.10 -42.03
CA GLY A 690 9.87 1.00 -41.63
C GLY A 690 9.12 2.31 -41.32
N LEU A 691 8.01 2.57 -42.02
CA LEU A 691 7.12 3.69 -41.69
C LEU A 691 6.39 3.46 -40.35
N GLN A 692 5.95 2.23 -40.09
CA GLN A 692 5.32 1.86 -38.83
C GLN A 692 6.28 2.02 -37.65
N ASP A 693 7.55 1.63 -37.78
CA ASP A 693 8.57 1.83 -36.74
C ASP A 693 8.74 3.31 -36.38
N LYS A 694 8.77 4.18 -37.40
CA LYS A 694 8.87 5.64 -37.21
C LYS A 694 7.64 6.21 -36.52
N LEU A 695 6.45 5.73 -36.89
CA LEU A 695 5.20 6.13 -36.25
C LEU A 695 5.17 5.68 -34.78
N LEU A 696 5.59 4.44 -34.49
CA LEU A 696 5.71 3.95 -33.10
C LEU A 696 6.71 4.79 -32.30
N HIS A 697 7.88 5.09 -32.87
CA HIS A 697 8.89 5.94 -32.24
C HIS A 697 8.36 7.34 -31.91
N VAL A 698 7.70 8.00 -32.87
CA VAL A 698 7.12 9.33 -32.64
C VAL A 698 5.98 9.29 -31.62
N ILE A 699 5.14 8.25 -31.64
CA ILE A 699 4.13 8.04 -30.60
C ILE A 699 4.80 7.89 -29.22
N ALA A 700 5.88 7.10 -29.12
CA ALA A 700 6.62 6.92 -27.88
C ALA A 700 7.24 8.23 -27.36
N LEU A 701 7.76 9.07 -28.26
CA LEU A 701 8.25 10.42 -27.91
C LEU A 701 7.13 11.31 -27.35
N ILE A 702 5.95 11.33 -27.99
CA ILE A 702 4.81 12.13 -27.52
C ILE A 702 4.28 11.60 -26.19
N GLN A 703 4.18 10.27 -26.07
CA GLN A 703 3.63 9.59 -24.91
C GLN A 703 4.64 9.47 -23.78
N GLY A 704 5.91 9.87 -23.94
CA GLY A 704 6.96 9.70 -22.92
C GLY A 704 6.77 10.55 -21.65
N ALA A 705 6.14 11.72 -21.76
CA ALA A 705 5.88 12.61 -20.63
C ALA A 705 4.54 13.33 -20.80
N ASP A 706 3.84 13.65 -19.70
CA ASP A 706 2.61 14.46 -19.75
C ASP A 706 2.95 15.94 -19.88
N ALA A 707 3.35 16.32 -21.09
CA ALA A 707 3.83 17.66 -21.44
C ALA A 707 3.46 18.01 -22.88
N ARG A 708 3.63 19.30 -23.24
CA ARG A 708 3.51 19.75 -24.62
C ARG A 708 4.53 19.02 -25.50
N PRO A 709 4.12 18.39 -26.62
CA PRO A 709 5.08 17.83 -27.57
C PRO A 709 6.00 18.94 -28.11
N THR A 710 7.27 18.63 -28.29
CA THR A 710 8.22 19.61 -28.85
C THR A 710 7.89 19.91 -30.31
N GLN A 711 8.30 21.08 -30.81
CA GLN A 711 8.06 21.44 -32.21
C GLN A 711 8.64 20.41 -33.19
N ALA A 712 9.83 19.88 -32.92
CA ALA A 712 10.45 18.85 -33.75
C ALA A 712 9.59 17.58 -33.86
N VAL A 713 8.92 17.18 -32.77
CA VAL A 713 8.01 16.04 -32.75
C VAL A 713 6.72 16.36 -33.52
N LEU A 714 6.17 17.57 -33.36
CA LEU A 714 5.01 18.02 -34.14
C LEU A 714 5.31 18.00 -35.64
N ASP A 715 6.46 18.53 -36.06
CA ASP A 715 6.89 18.52 -37.45
C ASP A 715 7.09 17.09 -37.96
N ALA A 716 7.62 16.18 -37.13
CA ALA A 716 7.77 14.78 -37.47
C ALA A 716 6.43 14.08 -37.72
N VAL A 717 5.40 14.35 -36.90
CA VAL A 717 4.04 13.81 -37.12
C VAL A 717 3.51 14.26 -38.48
N GLU A 718 3.63 15.54 -38.82
CA GLU A 718 3.16 16.06 -40.12
C GLU A 718 3.95 15.46 -41.30
N ARG A 719 5.27 15.30 -41.16
CA ARG A 719 6.09 14.62 -42.17
C ARG A 719 5.68 13.15 -42.36
N LEU A 720 5.43 12.42 -41.28
CA LEU A 720 4.98 11.03 -41.34
C LEU A 720 3.54 10.89 -41.87
N ALA A 721 2.67 11.87 -41.61
CA ALA A 721 1.34 11.93 -42.21
C ALA A 721 1.44 12.06 -43.74
N LYS A 722 2.27 12.99 -44.23
CA LYS A 722 2.56 13.13 -45.66
C LYS A 722 3.14 11.83 -46.24
N ARG A 723 4.11 11.22 -45.55
CA ARG A 723 4.73 9.96 -46.00
C ARG A 723 3.71 8.81 -46.06
N THR A 724 2.76 8.76 -45.14
CA THR A 724 1.69 7.76 -45.15
C THR A 724 0.84 7.86 -46.41
N GLU A 725 0.52 9.08 -46.84
CA GLU A 725 -0.22 9.31 -48.10
C GLU A 725 0.61 8.93 -49.34
N GLU A 726 1.89 9.29 -49.38
CA GLU A 726 2.81 8.88 -50.46
C GLU A 726 2.91 7.34 -50.56
N MET A 727 2.93 6.65 -49.42
CA MET A 727 2.99 5.19 -49.38
C MET A 727 1.66 4.53 -49.81
N LYS A 728 0.50 5.14 -49.50
CA LYS A 728 -0.80 4.72 -50.06
C LYS A 728 -0.81 4.81 -51.58
N GLN A 729 -0.29 5.91 -52.14
CA GLN A 729 -0.21 6.08 -53.59
C GLN A 729 0.68 5.02 -54.24
N ARG A 730 1.84 4.69 -53.63
CA ARG A 730 2.69 3.58 -54.07
C ARG A 730 1.97 2.23 -54.00
N TYR A 731 1.21 1.97 -52.93
CA TYR A 731 0.38 0.78 -52.82
C TYR A 731 -0.63 0.68 -53.97
N GLN A 732 -1.36 1.76 -54.28
CA GLN A 732 -2.32 1.77 -55.39
C GLN A 732 -1.64 1.61 -56.76
N ALA A 733 -0.44 2.14 -56.96
CA ALA A 733 0.29 2.00 -58.22
C ALA A 733 0.78 0.57 -58.51
N ILE A 734 0.95 -0.26 -57.46
CA ILE A 734 1.37 -1.67 -57.59
C ILE A 734 0.17 -2.63 -57.63
N ARG A 735 -0.98 -2.20 -57.08
CA ARG A 735 -2.27 -2.90 -57.13
C ARG A 735 -2.82 -3.00 -58.54
#